data_AF-A0AAW1K1H2-F1
#
_entry.id   AF-A0AAW1K1H2-F1
#
_cell.length_a   1.000
_cell.length_b   1.000
_cell.length_c   1.000
_cell.angle_alpha   90.00
_cell.angle_beta   90.00
_cell.angle_gamma   90.00
#
_symmetry.space_group_name_H-M   'P 1'
#
loop_
_entity.id
_entity.type
_entity.pdbx_description
1 polymer ?
#
loop_
_entity_poly.entity_id
_entity_poly.type
_entity_poly.pdbx_seq_one_letter_code
_entity_poly.pdbx_strand_id
1 'polypeptide(L)'
;MITFILIVTSIFATWKLIKRYNYWTDKGVKQRKPVYLLGDNAPIFFRKENFFEMMLNAYKAFPKERSFIPEDIEPLWNKNLAALKDTRWREMRSTLSPSFTSSKMKIIFTLMADCAKDYADYFMKQDKIISIELRDITTRYTNDVIASTAFGIKCDSINDKENEFYMMGKKITSFTFTKTIRIFLYSTVPQLCKILKLKLFTNELQNFFVNLIKETIRVRETQGVIRPDMINQLLEARKGGRYMINQLLEARKGGRYIDPAENEGIDAGFTTVQESATNLTDKSVKMDTVQESATNLTDKSVKMELTNLDTYNSSGASYELALNPDIQQKLQEEIDEILKQCEGEVTYEALIKMNYMDMIVTETLRKWPPAAATDRMCSKSFTIKPVKSNEKPVVLNPGDVIFISINGIHLDAQYYPNPEKFDPERFSDINKGNIVPYTFLPFGIGPRNCIGSRFAILETKIIFFYILSKFSIVIGTMMIVWILLGIATFILWKLSQVYSYWTYRNVKQVKKLDLLKENLSIFLRKESLFDKVKWVYDTFPNERYFGTYQGTAPTLIIKDPDIIKQITVKEFDHFLNHKSFIPDNVDPFCSKNLFALRDTQWREMRSTLSPCFTSSKMKVIFSLMTECAEEYKKAIDIELKDITTRFTNDVIATVAFGAKCDSINEKNNEFYRMGKKTTTFSYFLILKFFLFVMVPKLCKVIKMQILTRDVYDFFIKLIRDAIQIRESQGIVRPDMINLMIEARKGKKTDDGSSEVIDTGFSTVQESAIHTSVMKPKQELTNDDIAAQAMIFFFAGFESVSTLMSFMAHELVVNRSSSNDFLLCWFRECIHVNVFYGSRIGRMIFFFAGFESVSTLMSFMAHELVVNPEIQKRL
;
A
#
# COMPACT_ATOMS: atom_id res chain seq x y z
N MET A 1 13.58 -52.62 17.84
CA MET A 1 13.60 -52.17 19.26
C MET A 1 13.79 -50.65 19.40
N ILE A 2 14.85 -50.07 18.82
CA ILE A 2 15.12 -48.61 18.87
C ILE A 2 13.95 -47.78 18.29
N THR A 3 13.39 -48.18 17.15
CA THR A 3 12.23 -47.50 16.53
C THR A 3 10.99 -47.54 17.43
N PHE A 4 10.74 -48.65 18.12
CA PHE A 4 9.61 -48.80 19.04
C PHE A 4 9.79 -47.89 20.28
N ILE A 5 11.00 -47.82 20.84
CA ILE A 5 11.33 -46.91 21.94
C ILE A 5 11.17 -45.44 21.50
N LEU A 6 11.61 -45.07 20.29
CA LEU A 6 11.44 -43.72 19.75
C LEU A 6 9.96 -43.34 19.53
N ILE A 7 9.14 -44.28 19.06
CA ILE A 7 7.69 -44.05 18.89
C ILE A 7 7.00 -43.89 20.24
N VAL A 8 7.25 -44.78 21.21
CA VAL A 8 6.65 -44.72 22.54
C VAL A 8 7.07 -43.45 23.29
N THR A 9 8.35 -43.09 23.22
CA THR A 9 8.86 -41.83 23.83
C THR A 9 8.29 -40.59 23.15
N SER A 10 8.11 -40.60 21.83
CA SER A 10 7.47 -39.50 21.09
C SER A 10 5.99 -39.34 21.45
N ILE A 11 5.23 -40.44 21.56
CA ILE A 11 3.83 -40.43 21.99
C ILE A 11 3.72 -39.90 23.43
N PHE A 12 4.57 -40.37 24.34
CA PHE A 12 4.56 -39.93 25.74
C PHE A 12 4.97 -38.45 25.88
N ALA A 13 5.95 -37.98 25.10
CA ALA A 13 6.35 -36.59 25.04
C ALA A 13 5.21 -35.71 24.49
N THR A 14 4.53 -36.16 23.43
CA THR A 14 3.38 -35.47 22.83
C THR A 14 2.20 -35.39 23.80
N TRP A 15 1.90 -36.49 24.52
CA TRP A 15 0.87 -36.51 25.55
C TRP A 15 1.19 -35.57 26.72
N LYS A 16 2.44 -35.58 27.21
CA LYS A 16 2.91 -34.67 28.26
C LYS A 16 2.86 -33.19 27.83
N LEU A 17 3.13 -32.91 26.56
CA LEU A 17 2.98 -31.58 25.96
C LEU A 17 1.50 -31.18 25.89
N ILE A 18 0.60 -32.04 25.39
CA ILE A 18 -0.85 -31.78 25.34
C ILE A 18 -1.39 -31.45 26.74
N LYS A 19 -1.04 -32.26 27.75
CA LYS A 19 -1.46 -32.02 29.14
C LYS A 19 -0.94 -30.68 29.67
N ARG A 20 0.27 -30.28 29.30
CA ARG A 20 0.85 -28.98 29.69
C ARG A 20 0.18 -27.81 28.96
N TYR A 21 -0.25 -28.00 27.72
CA TYR A 21 -0.95 -27.00 26.92
C TYR A 21 -2.40 -26.78 27.39
N ASN A 22 -3.05 -27.82 27.92
CA ASN A 22 -4.41 -27.72 28.47
C ASN A 22 -4.47 -27.26 29.93
N TYR A 23 -3.33 -26.99 30.57
CA TYR A 23 -3.23 -26.68 32.00
C TYR A 23 -4.20 -25.57 32.49
N TRP A 24 -4.35 -24.48 31.72
CA TRP A 24 -5.26 -23.40 32.08
C TRP A 24 -6.73 -23.73 31.79
N THR A 25 -6.99 -24.43 30.67
CA THR A 25 -8.31 -24.93 30.32
C THR A 25 -8.84 -25.90 31.38
N ASP A 26 -7.99 -26.80 31.90
CA ASP A 26 -8.32 -27.74 32.97
C ASP A 26 -8.69 -27.01 34.28
N LYS A 27 -8.16 -25.80 34.51
CA LYS A 27 -8.52 -24.91 35.63
C LYS A 27 -9.71 -24.00 35.33
N GLY A 28 -10.39 -24.18 34.20
CA GLY A 28 -11.56 -23.38 33.80
C GLY A 28 -11.22 -21.97 33.30
N VAL A 29 -9.95 -21.68 33.00
CA VAL A 29 -9.52 -20.40 32.43
C VAL A 29 -9.59 -20.47 30.91
N LYS A 30 -10.19 -19.47 30.27
CA LYS A 30 -10.28 -19.39 28.82
C LYS A 30 -8.88 -19.19 28.20
N GLN A 31 -8.52 -20.04 27.26
CA GLN A 31 -7.22 -20.01 26.57
C GLN A 31 -7.41 -20.12 25.06
N ARG A 32 -6.54 -19.49 24.26
CA ARG A 32 -6.45 -19.77 22.82
C ARG A 32 -5.86 -21.17 22.61
N LYS A 33 -6.22 -21.85 21.51
CA LYS A 33 -5.62 -23.15 21.18
C LYS A 33 -4.14 -22.95 20.84
N PRO A 34 -3.20 -23.50 21.62
CA PRO A 34 -1.78 -23.32 21.37
C PRO A 34 -1.34 -24.12 20.14
N VAL A 35 -0.34 -23.63 19.40
CA VAL A 35 0.32 -24.41 18.35
C VAL A 35 1.32 -25.37 19.02
N TYR A 36 1.31 -26.65 18.65
CA TYR A 36 2.19 -27.66 19.23
C TYR A 36 3.68 -27.25 19.09
N LEU A 37 4.49 -27.53 20.13
CA LEU A 37 5.87 -27.04 20.36
C LEU A 37 6.08 -25.53 20.55
N LEU A 38 5.37 -24.67 19.81
CA LEU A 38 5.58 -23.21 19.83
C LEU A 38 4.67 -22.46 20.82
N GLY A 39 3.59 -23.08 21.29
CA GLY A 39 2.59 -22.41 22.12
C GLY A 39 1.93 -21.23 21.39
N ASP A 40 1.62 -20.18 22.14
CA ASP A 40 1.12 -18.91 21.58
C ASP A 40 2.20 -18.10 20.85
N ASN A 41 3.45 -18.59 20.79
CA ASN A 41 4.57 -17.93 20.10
C ASN A 41 4.61 -18.22 18.59
N ALA A 42 3.77 -19.12 18.06
CA ALA A 42 3.79 -19.45 16.63
C ALA A 42 3.54 -18.26 15.67
N PRO A 43 2.65 -17.28 15.98
CA PRO A 43 2.48 -16.10 15.12
C PRO A 43 3.73 -15.25 14.93
N ILE A 44 4.74 -15.39 15.82
CA ILE A 44 6.03 -14.67 15.76
C ILE A 44 6.81 -15.02 14.48
N PHE A 45 6.63 -16.24 13.93
CA PHE A 45 7.40 -16.72 12.78
C PHE A 45 6.72 -16.49 11.42
N PHE A 46 5.40 -16.27 11.40
CA PHE A 46 4.61 -16.27 10.17
C PHE A 46 4.03 -14.91 9.76
N ARG A 47 4.14 -13.87 10.60
CA ARG A 47 3.80 -12.48 10.19
C ARG A 47 5.04 -11.73 9.72
N LYS A 48 5.08 -11.44 8.41
CA LYS A 48 5.93 -10.38 7.86
C LYS A 48 5.35 -9.04 8.28
N GLU A 49 5.68 -8.51 9.45
CA GLU A 49 5.79 -7.06 9.68
C GLU A 49 6.23 -6.73 11.12
N ASN A 50 7.10 -5.72 11.18
CA ASN A 50 7.63 -4.98 12.32
C ASN A 50 8.31 -5.78 13.44
N PHE A 51 9.63 -5.62 13.48
CA PHE A 51 10.51 -5.93 14.62
C PHE A 51 9.99 -5.46 15.98
N PHE A 52 9.18 -4.40 16.00
CA PHE A 52 8.52 -3.87 17.20
C PHE A 52 7.42 -4.82 17.73
N GLU A 53 6.64 -5.45 16.85
CA GLU A 53 5.68 -6.51 17.19
C GLU A 53 6.42 -7.78 17.64
N MET A 54 7.55 -8.13 16.99
CA MET A 54 8.41 -9.23 17.45
C MET A 54 8.93 -8.97 18.88
N MET A 55 9.30 -7.72 19.20
CA MET A 55 9.72 -7.31 20.54
C MET A 55 8.60 -7.37 21.57
N LEU A 56 7.44 -6.83 21.25
CA LEU A 56 6.24 -6.92 22.08
C LEU A 56 5.86 -8.38 22.36
N ASN A 57 5.96 -9.25 21.35
CA ASN A 57 5.63 -10.66 21.46
C ASN A 57 6.73 -11.50 22.14
N ALA A 58 8.00 -11.13 21.98
CA ALA A 58 9.10 -11.67 22.79
C ALA A 58 8.88 -11.29 24.27
N TYR A 59 8.58 -10.03 24.57
CA TYR A 59 8.27 -9.59 25.94
C TYR A 59 7.03 -10.27 26.54
N LYS A 60 6.02 -10.60 25.72
CA LYS A 60 4.85 -11.42 26.11
C LYS A 60 5.21 -12.87 26.51
N ALA A 61 6.37 -13.38 26.12
CA ALA A 61 6.77 -14.77 26.35
C ALA A 61 7.57 -15.01 27.65
N PHE A 62 7.88 -13.97 28.45
CA PHE A 62 8.88 -14.11 29.52
C PHE A 62 8.37 -13.85 30.94
N PRO A 63 8.45 -14.88 31.82
CA PRO A 63 8.47 -14.73 33.27
C PRO A 63 9.88 -14.39 33.78
N LYS A 64 10.05 -13.34 34.58
CA LYS A 64 11.30 -12.88 35.21
C LYS A 64 11.84 -13.81 36.30
N GLU A 65 11.07 -14.80 36.74
CA GLU A 65 11.45 -15.65 37.89
C GLU A 65 12.06 -17.02 37.54
N ARG A 66 12.07 -17.45 36.26
CA ARG A 66 13.08 -18.42 35.80
C ARG A 66 14.33 -17.63 35.44
N SER A 67 15.48 -17.94 36.05
CA SER A 67 16.75 -17.36 35.63
C SER A 67 16.90 -17.68 34.15
N PHE A 68 16.71 -16.65 33.32
CA PHE A 68 16.67 -16.73 31.86
C PHE A 68 17.91 -17.43 31.31
N ILE A 69 19.02 -17.29 32.02
CA ILE A 69 20.32 -17.85 31.70
C ILE A 69 20.90 -18.44 32.99
N PRO A 70 21.50 -19.63 32.96
CA PRO A 70 22.23 -20.18 34.10
C PRO A 70 23.32 -19.22 34.61
N GLU A 71 23.45 -19.08 35.94
CA GLU A 71 24.42 -18.18 36.60
C GLU A 71 25.87 -18.50 36.22
N ASP A 72 26.16 -19.77 35.94
CA ASP A 72 27.45 -20.27 35.48
C ASP A 72 27.83 -19.82 34.06
N ILE A 73 26.85 -19.37 33.25
CA ILE A 73 27.09 -18.95 31.86
C ILE A 73 27.15 -17.43 31.74
N GLU A 74 26.28 -16.71 32.45
CA GLU A 74 26.19 -15.25 32.43
C GLU A 74 26.15 -14.67 33.86
N PRO A 75 27.32 -14.52 34.52
CA PRO A 75 27.40 -14.11 35.92
C PRO A 75 27.02 -12.63 36.13
N LEU A 76 27.30 -11.75 35.16
CA LEU A 76 26.95 -10.32 35.26
C LEU A 76 25.43 -10.11 35.22
N TRP A 77 24.74 -10.86 34.36
CA TRP A 77 23.28 -10.77 34.23
C TRP A 77 22.57 -11.23 35.49
N ASN A 78 22.95 -12.40 36.03
CA ASN A 78 22.27 -12.98 37.19
C ASN A 78 22.51 -12.24 38.51
N LYS A 79 23.55 -11.40 38.59
CA LYS A 79 23.81 -10.51 39.73
C LYS A 79 23.12 -9.15 39.63
N ASN A 80 22.45 -8.85 38.51
CA ASN A 80 21.68 -7.61 38.34
C ASN A 80 20.42 -7.64 39.22
N LEU A 81 20.06 -6.49 39.81
CA LEU A 81 18.86 -6.32 40.63
C LEU A 81 17.58 -6.86 39.96
N ALA A 82 17.44 -6.72 38.64
CA ALA A 82 16.28 -7.22 37.91
C ALA A 82 16.19 -8.77 37.89
N ALA A 83 17.32 -9.47 38.00
CA ALA A 83 17.41 -10.93 37.96
C ALA A 83 17.48 -11.58 39.35
N LEU A 84 17.89 -10.83 40.39
CA LEU A 84 17.98 -11.33 41.76
C LEU A 84 16.61 -11.79 42.29
N LYS A 85 16.66 -12.78 43.20
CA LYS A 85 15.50 -13.44 43.81
C LYS A 85 15.46 -13.27 45.33
N ASP A 86 14.27 -13.41 45.89
CA ASP A 86 14.01 -13.55 47.32
C ASP A 86 14.79 -12.56 48.21
N THR A 87 15.51 -13.07 49.22
CA THR A 87 16.27 -12.28 50.20
C THR A 87 17.37 -11.47 49.54
N ARG A 88 18.12 -12.05 48.61
CA ARG A 88 19.18 -11.33 47.87
C ARG A 88 18.65 -10.13 47.11
N TRP A 89 17.48 -10.25 46.50
CA TRP A 89 16.84 -9.10 45.85
C TRP A 89 16.44 -8.03 46.87
N ARG A 90 15.85 -8.42 48.02
CA ARG A 90 15.45 -7.47 49.06
C ARG A 90 16.65 -6.71 49.63
N GLU A 91 17.73 -7.42 49.93
CA GLU A 91 18.99 -6.85 50.40
C GLU A 91 19.54 -5.85 49.38
N MET A 92 19.70 -6.26 48.12
CA MET A 92 20.21 -5.37 47.07
C MET A 92 19.28 -4.18 46.81
N ARG A 93 17.95 -4.39 46.84
CA ARG A 93 16.97 -3.30 46.67
C ARG A 93 17.06 -2.30 47.82
N SER A 94 17.21 -2.77 49.05
CA SER A 94 17.40 -1.93 50.23
C SER A 94 18.66 -1.08 50.10
N THR A 95 19.78 -1.69 49.69
CA THR A 95 21.05 -1.00 49.49
C THR A 95 20.99 0.09 48.41
N LEU A 96 20.26 -0.14 47.32
CA LEU A 96 20.20 0.77 46.16
C LEU A 96 19.11 1.83 46.26
N SER A 97 18.05 1.63 47.07
CA SER A 97 16.94 2.59 47.11
C SER A 97 17.34 4.00 47.59
N PRO A 98 18.27 4.18 48.55
CA PRO A 98 18.75 5.50 48.97
C PRO A 98 19.36 6.35 47.84
N SER A 99 19.91 5.71 46.79
CA SER A 99 20.46 6.37 45.60
C SER A 99 19.45 7.22 44.83
N PHE A 100 18.16 6.91 44.96
CA PHE A 100 17.07 7.53 44.20
C PHE A 100 16.15 8.42 45.07
N THR A 101 16.64 8.85 46.23
CA THR A 101 15.98 9.82 47.11
C THR A 101 15.99 11.23 46.48
N SER A 102 15.03 12.08 46.84
CA SER A 102 14.91 13.42 46.26
C SER A 102 16.16 14.28 46.49
N SER A 103 16.81 14.13 47.66
CA SER A 103 18.07 14.84 47.97
C SER A 103 19.21 14.43 47.04
N LYS A 104 19.38 13.12 46.78
CA LYS A 104 20.40 12.63 45.84
C LYS A 104 20.07 12.97 44.39
N MET A 105 18.79 12.91 44.00
CA MET A 105 18.33 13.32 42.67
C MET A 105 18.60 14.80 42.39
N LYS A 106 18.43 15.70 43.39
CA LYS A 106 18.78 17.11 43.27
C LYS A 106 20.26 17.34 42.97
N ILE A 107 21.15 16.52 43.52
CA ILE A 107 22.59 16.63 43.22
C ILE A 107 22.88 16.13 41.80
N ILE A 108 22.32 14.98 41.44
CA ILE A 108 22.48 14.36 40.10
C ILE A 108 21.89 15.24 38.99
N PHE A 109 20.86 16.03 39.28
CA PHE A 109 20.21 16.96 38.35
C PHE A 109 21.20 17.88 37.63
N THR A 110 22.21 18.39 38.33
CA THR A 110 23.23 19.28 37.73
C THR A 110 23.95 18.61 36.56
N LEU A 111 24.34 17.35 36.73
CA LEU A 111 24.98 16.54 35.69
C LEU A 111 24.06 16.26 34.51
N MET A 112 22.75 16.08 34.76
CA MET A 112 21.76 15.92 33.68
C MET A 112 21.56 17.22 32.92
N ALA A 113 21.53 18.35 33.63
CA ALA A 113 21.34 19.69 33.07
C ALA A 113 22.48 20.05 32.12
N ASP A 114 23.73 19.77 32.52
CA ASP A 114 24.90 19.96 31.68
C ASP A 114 24.79 19.17 30.38
N CYS A 115 24.44 17.87 30.46
CA CYS A 115 24.22 17.06 29.26
C CYS A 115 23.09 17.61 28.39
N ALA A 116 21.97 18.05 28.96
CA ALA A 116 20.84 18.57 28.18
C ALA A 116 21.17 19.90 27.50
N LYS A 117 21.95 20.76 28.16
CA LYS A 117 22.44 22.04 27.63
C LYS A 117 23.42 21.82 26.48
N ASP A 118 24.38 20.91 26.64
CA ASP A 118 25.32 20.51 25.59
C ASP A 118 24.59 20.03 24.32
N TYR A 119 23.50 19.26 24.49
CA TYR A 119 22.66 18.79 23.39
C TYR A 119 21.89 19.92 22.70
N ALA A 120 21.27 20.83 23.48
CA ALA A 120 20.56 21.97 22.91
C ALA A 120 21.52 22.91 22.16
N ASP A 121 22.72 23.12 22.67
CA ASP A 121 23.75 23.96 22.05
C ASP A 121 24.34 23.31 20.79
N TYR A 122 24.41 21.99 20.72
CA TYR A 122 24.76 21.28 19.49
C TYR A 122 23.79 21.60 18.34
N PHE A 123 22.48 21.57 18.60
CA PHE A 123 21.48 21.90 17.58
C PHE A 123 21.49 23.39 17.19
N MET A 124 21.78 24.28 18.14
CA MET A 124 21.89 25.72 17.85
C MET A 124 23.03 26.07 16.89
N LYS A 125 24.07 25.24 16.80
CA LYS A 125 25.19 25.42 15.86
C LYS A 125 24.86 25.01 14.42
N GLN A 126 23.76 24.29 14.20
CA GLN A 126 23.36 23.81 12.88
C GLN A 126 22.38 24.77 12.19
N ASP A 127 22.07 24.52 10.91
CA ASP A 127 21.08 25.28 10.17
C ASP A 127 19.71 25.27 10.85
N LYS A 128 18.91 26.33 10.65
CA LYS A 128 17.59 26.50 11.30
C LYS A 128 16.60 25.36 11.06
N ILE A 129 16.77 24.56 10.01
CA ILE A 129 15.92 23.42 9.69
C ILE A 129 16.78 22.16 9.72
N ILE A 130 16.63 21.37 10.79
CA ILE A 130 17.41 20.18 11.04
C ILE A 130 16.49 18.95 10.85
N SER A 131 16.73 18.16 9.81
CA SER A 131 16.07 16.87 9.66
C SER A 131 16.85 15.80 10.42
N ILE A 132 16.28 15.33 11.53
CA ILE A 132 16.94 14.40 12.44
C ILE A 132 16.12 13.17 12.76
N GLU A 133 16.83 12.06 13.03
CA GLU A 133 16.23 10.88 13.61
C GLU A 133 16.19 11.00 15.15
N LEU A 134 15.01 11.30 15.69
CA LEU A 134 14.81 11.51 17.13
C LEU A 134 15.29 10.34 18.00
N ARG A 135 15.09 9.09 17.57
CA ARG A 135 15.51 7.91 18.34
C ARG A 135 17.03 7.85 18.52
N ASP A 136 17.81 8.12 17.49
CA ASP A 136 19.28 8.06 17.58
C ASP A 136 19.81 9.13 18.54
N ILE A 137 19.31 10.36 18.40
CA ILE A 137 19.72 11.50 19.24
C ILE A 137 19.32 11.31 20.69
N THR A 138 18.07 10.95 20.96
CA THR A 138 17.62 10.71 22.34
C THR A 138 18.35 9.53 22.97
N THR A 139 18.77 8.53 22.17
CA THR A 139 19.62 7.42 22.65
C THR A 139 21.01 7.91 23.05
N ARG A 140 21.63 8.78 22.24
CA ARG A 140 22.94 9.37 22.54
C ARG A 140 22.87 10.23 23.80
N TYR A 141 21.81 11.04 23.94
CA TYR A 141 21.58 11.88 25.13
C TYR A 141 21.49 11.02 26.39
N THR A 142 20.61 10.01 26.38
CA THR A 142 20.46 9.11 27.53
C THR A 142 21.76 8.36 27.82
N ASN A 143 22.53 7.99 26.80
CA ASN A 143 23.85 7.38 27.00
C ASN A 143 24.81 8.32 27.75
N ASP A 144 24.89 9.59 27.37
CA ASP A 144 25.76 10.57 28.02
C ASP A 144 25.32 10.88 29.45
N VAL A 145 24.00 10.98 29.67
CA VAL A 145 23.41 11.12 31.02
C VAL A 145 23.78 9.91 31.89
N ILE A 146 23.62 8.68 31.40
CA ILE A 146 23.98 7.47 32.15
C ILE A 146 25.50 7.38 32.38
N ALA A 147 26.31 7.64 31.36
CA ALA A 147 27.77 7.64 31.49
C ALA A 147 28.23 8.60 32.58
N SER A 148 27.68 9.83 32.56
CA SER A 148 27.95 10.86 33.55
C SER A 148 27.42 10.44 34.92
N THR A 149 26.13 10.21 35.07
CA THR A 149 25.48 10.08 36.38
C THR A 149 25.64 8.71 37.05
N ALA A 150 25.80 7.64 36.27
CA ALA A 150 25.91 6.28 36.79
C ALA A 150 27.37 5.82 36.85
N PHE A 151 28.14 6.04 35.77
CA PHE A 151 29.52 5.56 35.67
C PHE A 151 30.57 6.61 36.02
N GLY A 152 30.19 7.88 36.13
CA GLY A 152 31.11 8.96 36.46
C GLY A 152 32.10 9.31 35.35
N ILE A 153 31.69 9.11 34.10
CA ILE A 153 32.50 9.34 32.91
C ILE A 153 31.83 10.43 32.09
N LYS A 154 32.59 11.42 31.63
CA LYS A 154 32.09 12.40 30.67
C LYS A 154 32.17 11.78 29.27
N CYS A 155 31.04 11.65 28.61
CA CYS A 155 30.94 11.22 27.22
C CYS A 155 30.29 12.32 26.39
N ASP A 156 30.68 12.41 25.13
CA ASP A 156 30.10 13.32 24.15
C ASP A 156 29.69 12.49 22.92
N SER A 157 28.61 11.71 23.10
CA SER A 157 28.13 10.78 22.08
C SER A 157 27.47 11.50 20.90
N ILE A 158 27.18 12.79 21.01
CA ILE A 158 26.57 13.58 19.93
C ILE A 158 27.62 14.06 18.92
N ASN A 159 28.80 14.51 19.40
CA ASN A 159 29.90 14.90 18.53
C ASN A 159 30.75 13.70 18.09
N ASP A 160 31.05 12.77 19.01
CA ASP A 160 31.78 11.54 18.70
C ASP A 160 30.80 10.38 18.43
N LYS A 161 30.53 10.15 17.14
CA LYS A 161 29.57 9.12 16.73
C LYS A 161 30.00 7.69 17.04
N GLU A 162 31.32 7.46 17.11
CA GLU A 162 31.96 6.16 17.33
C GLU A 162 32.44 5.99 18.78
N ASN A 163 31.96 6.86 19.69
CA ASN A 163 32.26 6.79 21.11
C ASN A 163 32.13 5.35 21.63
N GLU A 164 33.19 4.82 22.22
CA GLU A 164 33.27 3.42 22.59
C GLU A 164 32.20 3.03 23.62
N PHE A 165 31.93 3.90 24.60
CA PHE A 165 30.89 3.66 25.61
C PHE A 165 29.50 3.55 24.96
N TYR A 166 29.17 4.46 24.04
CA TYR A 166 27.94 4.42 23.26
C TYR A 166 27.85 3.16 22.39
N MET A 167 28.91 2.80 21.68
CA MET A 167 28.96 1.63 20.81
C MET A 167 28.82 0.31 21.59
N MET A 168 29.44 0.22 22.77
CA MET A 168 29.28 -0.92 23.67
C MET A 168 27.87 -0.97 24.27
N GLY A 169 27.30 0.18 24.66
CA GLY A 169 25.90 0.30 25.06
C GLY A 169 24.94 -0.22 23.98
N LYS A 170 25.14 0.20 22.73
CA LYS A 170 24.38 -0.28 21.56
C LYS A 170 24.57 -1.78 21.30
N LYS A 171 25.78 -2.32 21.52
CA LYS A 171 26.05 -3.77 21.42
C LYS A 171 25.33 -4.56 22.52
N ILE A 172 25.15 -4.05 23.74
CA ILE A 172 24.34 -4.74 24.79
C ILE A 172 22.90 -4.84 24.32
N THR A 173 22.39 -3.73 23.81
CA THR A 173 20.96 -3.47 23.69
C THR A 173 20.36 -3.91 22.36
N SER A 174 21.22 -4.14 21.36
CA SER A 174 20.82 -4.67 20.07
C SER A 174 20.45 -6.16 20.09
N PHE A 175 19.28 -6.53 19.56
CA PHE A 175 18.91 -7.92 19.28
C PHE A 175 19.19 -8.21 17.81
N THR A 176 20.36 -8.79 17.57
CA THR A 176 20.66 -9.44 16.30
C THR A 176 19.79 -10.68 16.11
N PHE A 177 19.64 -11.15 14.88
CA PHE A 177 18.96 -12.42 14.59
C PHE A 177 19.53 -13.58 15.41
N THR A 178 20.86 -13.63 15.57
CA THR A 178 21.57 -14.60 16.41
C THR A 178 21.19 -14.48 17.89
N LYS A 179 21.13 -13.28 18.47
CA LYS A 179 20.68 -13.09 19.85
C LYS A 179 19.21 -13.47 20.04
N THR A 180 18.35 -13.12 19.09
CA THR A 180 16.91 -13.47 19.11
C THR A 180 16.73 -14.99 19.13
N ILE A 181 17.46 -15.72 18.28
CA ILE A 181 17.47 -17.18 18.30
C ILE A 181 17.97 -17.71 19.64
N ARG A 182 19.07 -17.18 20.18
CA ARG A 182 19.59 -17.63 21.49
C ARG A 182 18.57 -17.40 22.61
N ILE A 183 17.93 -16.23 22.64
CA ILE A 183 16.86 -15.88 23.58
C ILE A 183 15.69 -16.87 23.49
N PHE A 184 15.28 -17.19 22.25
CA PHE A 184 14.24 -18.18 22.00
C PHE A 184 14.66 -19.58 22.46
N LEU A 185 15.88 -20.02 22.18
CA LEU A 185 16.40 -21.33 22.61
C LEU A 185 16.47 -21.42 24.14
N TYR A 186 16.85 -20.34 24.83
CA TYR A 186 16.81 -20.27 26.29
C TYR A 186 15.39 -20.45 26.84
N SER A 187 14.37 -19.98 26.11
CA SER A 187 12.97 -20.09 26.53
C SER A 187 12.37 -21.49 26.30
N THR A 188 12.74 -22.14 25.19
CA THR A 188 12.14 -23.41 24.76
C THR A 188 12.93 -24.63 25.24
N VAL A 189 14.26 -24.56 25.19
CA VAL A 189 15.19 -25.66 25.51
C VAL A 189 16.38 -25.18 26.37
N PRO A 190 16.14 -24.64 27.58
CA PRO A 190 17.18 -24.07 28.43
C PRO A 190 18.29 -25.07 28.81
N GLN A 191 17.96 -26.35 28.98
CA GLN A 191 18.94 -27.39 29.32
C GLN A 191 19.95 -27.62 28.19
N LEU A 192 19.49 -27.57 26.93
CA LEU A 192 20.38 -27.69 25.78
C LEU A 192 21.32 -26.48 25.68
N CYS A 193 20.79 -25.28 25.90
CA CYS A 193 21.59 -24.06 25.94
C CYS A 193 22.67 -24.12 27.04
N LYS A 194 22.33 -24.73 28.18
CA LYS A 194 23.27 -24.95 29.28
C LYS A 194 24.41 -25.89 28.89
N ILE A 195 24.07 -27.03 28.28
CA ILE A 195 25.05 -28.02 27.78
C ILE A 195 25.98 -27.38 26.73
N LEU A 196 25.42 -26.60 25.81
CA LEU A 196 26.16 -25.93 24.74
C LEU A 196 26.87 -24.64 25.18
N LYS A 197 26.72 -24.22 26.44
CA LYS A 197 27.31 -22.99 27.01
C LYS A 197 27.07 -21.74 26.14
N LEU A 198 25.87 -21.59 25.59
CA LEU A 198 25.55 -20.53 24.63
C LEU A 198 25.45 -19.15 25.30
N LYS A 199 26.50 -18.33 25.27
CA LYS A 199 26.44 -16.97 25.84
C LYS A 199 25.50 -16.03 25.08
N LEU A 200 24.80 -15.15 25.78
CA LEU A 200 24.03 -14.06 25.17
C LEU A 200 24.90 -12.85 24.88
N PHE A 201 25.85 -12.55 25.77
CA PHE A 201 26.77 -11.43 25.63
C PHE A 201 28.16 -11.91 25.22
N THR A 202 28.86 -11.14 24.40
CA THR A 202 30.24 -11.45 24.01
C THR A 202 31.19 -11.21 25.19
N ASN A 203 32.31 -11.93 25.25
CA ASN A 203 33.31 -11.74 26.30
C ASN A 203 33.92 -10.34 26.27
N GLU A 204 34.14 -9.78 25.07
CA GLU A 204 34.60 -8.40 24.84
C GLU A 204 33.73 -7.40 25.61
N LEU A 205 32.41 -7.52 25.45
CA LEU A 205 31.43 -6.62 26.07
C LEU A 205 31.45 -6.69 27.60
N GLN A 206 31.54 -7.91 28.15
CA GLN A 206 31.60 -8.10 29.60
C GLN A 206 32.91 -7.54 30.17
N ASN A 207 34.02 -7.80 29.50
CA ASN A 207 35.34 -7.35 29.93
C ASN A 207 35.44 -5.83 29.90
N PHE A 208 34.89 -5.17 28.88
CA PHE A 208 34.86 -3.72 28.77
C PHE A 208 34.24 -3.06 30.01
N PHE A 209 32.99 -3.37 30.34
CA PHE A 209 32.30 -2.73 31.48
C PHE A 209 32.91 -3.11 32.83
N VAL A 210 33.39 -4.35 32.99
CA VAL A 210 34.06 -4.78 34.23
C VAL A 210 35.37 -4.01 34.43
N ASN A 211 36.17 -3.89 33.38
CA ASN A 211 37.44 -3.17 33.44
C ASN A 211 37.20 -1.67 33.66
N LEU A 212 36.21 -1.09 33.01
CA LEU A 212 35.81 0.30 33.18
C LEU A 212 35.45 0.62 34.63
N ILE A 213 34.60 -0.20 35.26
CA ILE A 213 34.21 0.00 36.66
C ILE A 213 35.40 -0.21 37.60
N LYS A 214 36.21 -1.25 37.37
CA LYS A 214 37.41 -1.51 38.19
C LYS A 214 38.38 -0.34 38.15
N GLU A 215 38.65 0.18 36.96
CA GLU A 215 39.55 1.30 36.77
C GLU A 215 38.98 2.58 37.38
N THR A 216 37.69 2.85 37.19
CA THR A 216 37.01 4.00 37.82
C THR A 216 37.11 3.96 39.34
N ILE A 217 36.88 2.79 39.95
CA ILE A 217 37.03 2.61 41.40
C ILE A 217 38.49 2.81 41.82
N ARG A 218 39.45 2.22 41.09
CA ARG A 218 40.89 2.33 41.38
C ARG A 218 41.36 3.79 41.36
N VAL A 219 40.99 4.54 40.34
CA VAL A 219 41.33 5.96 40.21
C VAL A 219 40.75 6.76 41.37
N ARG A 220 39.50 6.52 41.75
CA ARG A 220 38.88 7.23 42.89
C ARG A 220 39.53 6.91 44.23
N GLU A 221 39.83 5.64 44.49
CA GLU A 221 40.49 5.22 45.73
C GLU A 221 41.93 5.74 45.82
N THR A 222 42.64 5.83 44.69
CA THR A 222 44.04 6.30 44.65
C THR A 222 44.16 7.82 44.65
N GLN A 223 43.26 8.55 43.99
CA GLN A 223 43.31 10.00 43.85
C GLN A 223 42.39 10.75 44.82
N GLY A 224 41.54 10.05 45.58
CA GLY A 224 40.61 10.67 46.52
C GLY A 224 39.48 11.46 45.85
N VAL A 225 39.11 11.13 44.60
CA VAL A 225 38.09 11.85 43.83
C VAL A 225 36.69 11.47 44.32
N ILE A 226 35.92 12.47 44.76
CA ILE A 226 34.52 12.33 45.14
C ILE A 226 33.67 13.01 44.06
N ARG A 227 32.79 12.23 43.42
CA ARG A 227 31.86 12.72 42.41
C ARG A 227 30.45 12.27 42.78
N PRO A 228 29.42 13.14 42.66
CA PRO A 228 28.07 12.80 43.12
C PRO A 228 27.32 11.92 42.11
N ASP A 229 27.83 10.72 41.86
CA ASP A 229 27.27 9.73 40.95
C ASP A 229 26.96 8.40 41.66
N MET A 230 26.37 7.46 40.92
CA MET A 230 25.96 6.16 41.47
C MET A 230 27.16 5.33 41.94
N ILE A 231 28.33 5.38 41.29
CA ILE A 231 29.52 4.65 41.76
C ILE A 231 29.91 5.14 43.15
N ASN A 232 29.90 6.45 43.41
CA ASN A 232 30.25 6.96 44.73
C ASN A 232 29.27 6.47 45.81
N GLN A 233 27.97 6.47 45.50
CA GLN A 233 26.93 5.95 46.40
C GLN A 233 27.11 4.44 46.68
N LEU A 234 27.48 3.67 45.66
CA LEU A 234 27.79 2.23 45.81
C LEU A 234 29.05 2.00 46.67
N LEU A 235 30.06 2.85 46.54
CA LEU A 235 31.26 2.80 47.37
C LEU A 235 30.95 3.13 48.84
N GLU A 236 30.10 4.12 49.09
CA GLU A 236 29.60 4.45 50.44
C GLU A 236 28.84 3.27 51.05
N ALA A 237 27.91 2.66 50.31
CA ALA A 237 27.18 1.47 50.75
C ALA A 237 28.12 0.28 51.06
N ARG A 238 29.17 0.10 50.25
CA ARG A 238 30.20 -0.93 50.48
C ARG A 238 31.03 -0.66 51.73
N LYS A 239 31.29 0.60 52.08
CA LYS A 239 32.00 0.99 53.31
C LYS A 239 31.12 0.74 54.55
N GLY A 240 29.86 1.14 54.52
CA GLY A 240 28.89 0.89 55.60
C GLY A 240 28.67 -0.60 55.88
N GLY A 241 28.57 -1.42 54.83
CA GLY A 241 28.49 -2.88 54.97
C GLY A 241 29.74 -3.51 55.58
N ARG A 242 30.94 -3.03 55.23
CA ARG A 242 32.21 -3.47 55.84
C ARG A 242 32.31 -3.09 57.31
N TYR A 243 31.82 -1.91 57.69
CA TYR A 243 31.79 -1.46 59.09
C TYR A 243 30.86 -2.34 59.96
N MET A 244 29.64 -2.63 59.48
CA MET A 244 28.71 -3.54 60.15
C MET A 244 29.26 -4.97 60.29
N ILE A 245 29.90 -5.50 59.23
CA ILE A 245 30.54 -6.83 59.28
C ILE A 245 31.69 -6.84 60.28
N ASN A 246 32.50 -5.78 60.34
CA ASN A 246 33.58 -5.67 61.32
C ASN A 246 33.02 -5.58 62.75
N GLN A 247 31.96 -4.80 63.00
CA GLN A 247 31.28 -4.77 64.31
C GLN A 247 30.71 -6.14 64.69
N LEU A 248 30.08 -6.86 63.76
CA LEU A 248 29.55 -8.21 64.03
C LEU A 248 30.67 -9.22 64.31
N LEU A 249 31.81 -9.11 63.63
CA LEU A 249 32.99 -9.94 63.87
C LEU A 249 33.66 -9.61 65.22
N GLU A 250 33.65 -8.35 65.64
CA GLU A 250 34.13 -7.94 66.97
C GLU A 250 33.16 -8.34 68.09
N ALA A 251 31.85 -8.20 67.88
CA ALA A 251 30.82 -8.72 68.79
C ALA A 251 30.87 -10.25 68.91
N ARG A 252 31.33 -10.95 67.87
CA ARG A 252 31.57 -12.40 67.92
C ARG A 252 32.86 -12.77 68.67
N LYS A 253 33.80 -11.84 68.81
CA LYS A 253 35.05 -11.99 69.59
C LYS A 253 34.87 -11.63 71.07
N GLY A 254 33.92 -10.75 71.42
CA GLY A 254 33.55 -10.44 72.79
C GLY A 254 32.13 -10.88 73.07
N GLY A 255 31.94 -12.08 73.62
CA GLY A 255 30.65 -12.77 73.77
C GLY A 255 29.56 -12.05 74.59
N ARG A 256 28.99 -10.97 74.05
CA ARG A 256 27.71 -10.36 74.46
C ARG A 256 27.00 -9.85 73.21
N TYR A 257 25.95 -10.57 72.80
CA TYR A 257 24.98 -10.08 71.81
C TYR A 257 24.02 -9.14 72.55
N ILE A 258 24.03 -7.86 72.21
CA ILE A 258 23.00 -6.89 72.62
C ILE A 258 22.08 -6.73 71.40
N ASP A 259 20.80 -7.03 71.58
CA ASP A 259 19.76 -6.91 70.55
C ASP A 259 19.56 -5.42 70.18
N PRO A 260 19.67 -5.02 68.89
CA PRO A 260 19.44 -3.63 68.48
C PRO A 260 17.96 -3.19 68.50
N ALA A 261 17.02 -4.06 68.90
CA ALA A 261 15.58 -3.76 68.84
C ALA A 261 14.97 -3.02 70.04
N GLU A 262 15.76 -2.59 71.05
CA GLU A 262 15.23 -1.94 72.27
C GLU A 262 15.67 -0.49 72.52
N ASN A 263 16.27 0.22 71.56
CA ASN A 263 16.41 1.67 71.64
C ASN A 263 15.61 2.38 70.54
N GLU A 264 14.38 2.75 70.88
CA GLU A 264 13.76 3.93 70.29
C GLU A 264 14.67 5.14 70.54
N GLY A 265 15.07 5.83 69.47
CA GLY A 265 15.76 7.11 69.55
C GLY A 265 17.29 7.05 69.45
N ILE A 266 17.83 6.72 68.27
CA ILE A 266 19.15 7.22 67.86
C ILE A 266 19.03 7.79 66.45
N ASP A 267 18.89 9.11 66.42
CA ASP A 267 19.16 9.97 65.28
C ASP A 267 20.66 9.82 64.92
N ALA A 268 20.96 8.93 63.98
CA ALA A 268 22.33 8.69 63.54
C ALA A 268 22.76 9.78 62.54
N GLY A 269 23.18 10.91 63.11
CA GLY A 269 24.03 11.96 62.56
C GLY A 269 24.26 11.98 61.04
N PHE A 270 23.34 12.60 60.31
CA PHE A 270 23.55 13.13 58.97
C PHE A 270 23.48 14.66 59.03
N THR A 271 24.46 15.29 59.69
CA THR A 271 24.62 16.74 59.66
C THR A 271 26.07 17.09 59.38
N THR A 272 26.24 18.14 58.56
CA THR A 272 27.46 18.84 58.16
C THR A 272 28.44 18.13 57.21
N VAL A 273 28.10 18.12 55.90
CA VAL A 273 29.08 18.34 54.81
C VAL A 273 28.38 19.15 53.71
N GLN A 274 28.06 20.42 53.99
CA GLN A 274 27.35 21.29 53.05
C GLN A 274 28.22 22.46 52.53
N GLU A 275 29.49 22.57 52.96
CA GLU A 275 30.30 23.77 52.70
C GLU A 275 31.60 23.55 51.89
N SER A 276 31.88 22.35 51.35
CA SER A 276 33.13 22.11 50.59
C SER A 276 32.94 21.68 49.13
N ALA A 277 31.70 21.61 48.62
CA ALA A 277 31.43 21.13 47.26
C ALA A 277 31.52 22.21 46.16
N THR A 278 31.69 23.49 46.51
CA THR A 278 31.66 24.61 45.56
C THR A 278 33.01 24.98 44.94
N ASN A 279 34.15 24.41 45.38
CA ASN A 279 35.48 24.85 44.95
C ASN A 279 36.34 23.80 44.21
N LEU A 280 35.76 22.73 43.63
CA LEU A 280 36.52 21.65 42.99
C LEU A 280 36.02 21.25 41.59
N THR A 281 35.48 22.19 40.83
CA THR A 281 34.98 21.97 39.45
C THR A 281 36.06 21.88 38.37
N ASP A 282 37.36 22.05 38.67
CA ASP A 282 38.35 22.37 37.64
C ASP A 282 39.43 21.32 37.35
N LYS A 283 39.18 20.03 37.63
CA LYS A 283 40.10 18.94 37.23
C LYS A 283 39.38 17.73 36.64
N SER A 284 38.81 17.90 35.45
CA SER A 284 38.41 16.77 34.60
C SER A 284 39.65 16.16 33.92
N VAL A 285 39.97 14.91 34.24
CA VAL A 285 41.04 14.14 33.61
C VAL A 285 40.63 13.79 32.18
N LYS A 286 41.35 14.32 31.18
CA LYS A 286 41.33 13.78 29.80
C LYS A 286 42.08 12.46 29.80
N MET A 287 41.43 11.39 29.37
CA MET A 287 41.95 10.03 29.41
C MET A 287 42.13 9.52 27.97
N ASP A 288 43.01 10.20 27.23
CA ASP A 288 43.24 10.01 25.79
C ASP A 288 44.03 8.72 25.46
N THR A 289 44.41 7.90 26.44
CA THR A 289 45.35 6.77 26.25
C THR A 289 44.72 5.38 26.10
N VAL A 290 43.39 5.24 26.13
CA VAL A 290 42.71 3.94 25.96
C VAL A 290 42.14 3.76 24.54
N GLN A 291 42.05 4.84 23.76
CA GLN A 291 41.25 4.93 22.54
C GLN A 291 41.94 4.35 21.28
N GLU A 292 43.23 4.02 21.34
CA GLU A 292 44.03 3.72 20.14
C GLU A 292 43.97 2.26 19.64
N SER A 293 43.24 1.35 20.30
CA SER A 293 43.36 -0.09 20.02
C SER A 293 42.13 -0.77 19.37
N ALA A 294 41.09 -0.02 18.99
CA ALA A 294 39.84 -0.60 18.49
C ALA A 294 39.33 0.02 17.18
N THR A 295 40.18 0.16 16.17
CA THR A 295 39.74 0.48 14.79
C THR A 295 39.85 -0.74 13.90
N ASN A 296 38.69 -1.37 13.63
CA ASN A 296 38.32 -1.93 12.32
C ASN A 296 37.00 -2.70 12.47
N LEU A 297 35.92 -2.18 11.89
CA LEU A 297 35.04 -2.89 10.94
C LEU A 297 33.76 -2.07 10.66
N THR A 298 33.56 -1.86 9.37
CA THR A 298 32.50 -1.10 8.72
C THR A 298 31.11 -1.72 8.83
N ASP A 299 30.14 -0.82 9.07
CA ASP A 299 28.87 -0.66 8.36
C ASP A 299 27.85 -1.81 8.38
N LYS A 300 26.80 -1.63 9.20
CA LYS A 300 25.41 -1.55 8.75
C LYS A 300 24.46 -1.24 9.91
N SER A 301 23.76 -0.13 9.76
CA SER A 301 22.65 0.38 10.56
C SER A 301 21.64 -0.70 10.95
N VAL A 302 21.55 -1.00 12.26
CA VAL A 302 20.48 -1.79 12.86
C VAL A 302 20.07 -1.12 14.17
N LYS A 303 18.86 -0.56 14.20
CA LYS A 303 18.27 0.14 15.34
C LYS A 303 17.68 -0.86 16.32
N MET A 304 18.10 -0.82 17.59
CA MET A 304 17.35 -1.47 18.66
C MET A 304 17.77 -1.05 20.08
N GLU A 305 16.74 -0.93 20.93
CA GLU A 305 16.76 -0.62 22.36
C GLU A 305 16.78 -1.85 23.27
N LEU A 306 17.43 -1.65 24.41
CA LEU A 306 17.23 -2.31 25.69
C LEU A 306 17.70 -1.28 26.73
N THR A 307 16.81 -0.96 27.67
CA THR A 307 17.02 -0.04 28.80
C THR A 307 17.30 1.44 28.51
N ASN A 308 16.76 1.98 27.41
CA ASN A 308 16.38 3.39 27.40
C ASN A 308 14.86 3.50 27.51
N LEU A 309 14.30 3.24 28.71
CA LEU A 309 12.89 3.60 28.95
C LEU A 309 12.67 5.08 28.61
N ASP A 310 13.69 5.90 28.85
CA ASP A 310 13.70 7.35 28.65
C ASP A 310 13.77 7.76 27.18
N THR A 311 14.47 7.01 26.31
CA THR A 311 14.49 7.26 24.85
C THR A 311 13.16 6.91 24.19
N TYR A 312 12.50 5.80 24.59
CA TYR A 312 11.19 5.46 24.01
C TYR A 312 10.13 6.49 24.43
N ASN A 313 10.17 6.90 25.69
CA ASN A 313 9.34 7.97 26.22
C ASN A 313 9.62 9.30 25.48
N SER A 314 10.88 9.71 25.35
CA SER A 314 11.26 10.96 24.68
C SER A 314 10.96 10.94 23.18
N SER A 315 11.12 9.81 22.50
CA SER A 315 10.75 9.67 21.09
C SER A 315 9.23 9.71 20.91
N GLY A 316 8.48 9.03 21.79
CA GLY A 316 7.01 9.04 21.80
C GLY A 316 6.44 10.44 22.06
N ALA A 317 6.94 11.13 23.09
CA ALA A 317 6.54 12.51 23.41
C ALA A 317 6.85 13.45 22.25
N SER A 318 8.04 13.38 21.66
CA SER A 318 8.41 14.21 20.51
C SER A 318 7.47 14.01 19.31
N TYR A 319 7.08 12.76 19.05
CA TYR A 319 6.14 12.42 17.97
C TYR A 319 4.73 12.99 18.24
N GLU A 320 4.22 12.84 19.47
CA GLU A 320 2.91 13.38 19.84
C GLU A 320 2.89 14.91 19.85
N LEU A 321 3.96 15.56 20.31
CA LEU A 321 4.08 17.02 20.26
C LEU A 321 4.14 17.55 18.83
N ALA A 322 4.82 16.85 17.92
CA ALA A 322 4.86 17.21 16.50
C ALA A 322 3.50 17.03 15.79
N LEU A 323 2.68 16.07 16.25
CA LEU A 323 1.32 15.84 15.75
C LEU A 323 0.29 16.81 16.32
N ASN A 324 0.52 17.35 17.51
CA ASN A 324 -0.40 18.24 18.22
C ASN A 324 0.28 19.59 18.52
N PRO A 325 0.36 20.51 17.53
CA PRO A 325 1.06 21.78 17.68
C PRO A 325 0.48 22.68 18.78
N ASP A 326 -0.82 22.61 19.03
CA ASP A 326 -1.52 23.30 20.11
C ASP A 326 -1.03 22.86 21.50
N ILE A 327 -0.87 21.56 21.68
CA ILE A 327 -0.32 20.97 22.91
C ILE A 327 1.15 21.38 23.08
N GLN A 328 1.93 21.36 22.01
CA GLN A 328 3.33 21.77 22.02
C GLN A 328 3.49 23.25 22.36
N GLN A 329 2.65 24.12 21.78
CA GLN A 329 2.67 25.55 22.06
C GLN A 329 2.34 25.84 23.53
N LYS A 330 1.30 25.20 24.09
CA LYS A 330 0.95 25.36 25.51
C LYS A 330 2.07 24.91 26.45
N LEU A 331 2.84 23.89 26.07
CA LEU A 331 4.02 23.46 26.83
C LEU A 331 5.18 24.46 26.71
N GLN A 332 5.40 25.03 25.53
CA GLN A 332 6.41 26.07 25.31
C GLN A 332 6.09 27.33 26.12
N GLU A 333 4.82 27.73 26.22
CA GLU A 333 4.38 28.84 27.06
C GLU A 333 4.74 28.61 28.54
N GLU A 334 4.50 27.41 29.09
CA GLU A 334 4.91 27.06 30.47
C GLU A 334 6.45 27.09 30.63
N ILE A 335 7.20 26.61 29.64
CA ILE A 335 8.67 26.64 29.63
C ILE A 335 9.19 28.10 29.66
N ASP A 336 8.62 28.97 28.82
CA ASP A 336 9.02 30.37 28.72
C ASP A 336 8.75 31.15 30.00
N GLU A 337 7.65 30.85 30.69
CA GLU A 337 7.34 31.43 32.01
C GLU A 337 8.37 31.04 33.06
N ILE A 338 8.75 29.76 33.12
CA ILE A 338 9.75 29.26 34.07
C ILE A 338 11.15 29.80 33.76
N LEU A 339 11.53 29.89 32.48
CA LEU A 339 12.82 30.47 32.07
C LEU A 339 12.96 31.92 32.54
N LYS A 340 11.89 32.72 32.44
CA LYS A 340 11.86 34.10 32.95
C LYS A 340 12.01 34.16 34.46
N GLN A 341 11.44 33.20 35.20
CA GLN A 341 11.55 33.15 36.67
C GLN A 341 12.93 32.71 37.16
N CYS A 342 13.67 31.94 36.37
CA CYS A 342 14.97 31.37 36.76
C CYS A 342 16.18 32.03 36.08
N GLU A 343 16.05 33.24 35.54
CA GLU A 343 17.14 33.99 34.88
C GLU A 343 17.89 33.17 33.80
N GLY A 344 17.19 32.25 33.13
CA GLY A 344 17.74 31.43 32.05
C GLY A 344 18.36 30.09 32.46
N GLU A 345 18.51 29.77 33.75
CA GLU A 345 19.01 28.46 34.21
C GLU A 345 17.98 27.72 35.08
N VAL A 346 17.48 26.59 34.58
CA VAL A 346 16.44 25.84 35.29
C VAL A 346 16.97 25.14 36.53
N THR A 347 16.26 25.32 37.64
CA THR A 347 16.54 24.62 38.91
C THR A 347 15.72 23.33 39.04
N TYR A 348 16.19 22.40 39.88
CA TYR A 348 15.48 21.16 40.17
C TYR A 348 14.05 21.42 40.68
N GLU A 349 13.90 22.40 41.58
CA GLU A 349 12.61 22.80 42.15
C GLU A 349 11.66 23.40 41.12
N ALA A 350 12.17 24.20 40.18
CA ALA A 350 11.36 24.79 39.12
C ALA A 350 10.86 23.73 38.15
N LEU A 351 11.74 22.83 37.68
CA LEU A 351 11.38 21.79 36.72
C LEU A 351 10.32 20.81 37.25
N ILE A 352 10.34 20.50 38.55
CA ILE A 352 9.37 19.59 39.16
C ILE A 352 8.00 20.25 39.37
N LYS A 353 7.93 21.58 39.43
CA LYS A 353 6.68 22.33 39.59
C LYS A 353 5.92 22.57 38.28
N MET A 354 6.49 22.16 37.14
CA MET A 354 5.86 22.31 35.83
C MET A 354 4.71 21.33 35.66
N ASN A 355 3.48 21.78 35.93
CA ASN A 355 2.31 20.90 35.96
C ASN A 355 1.96 20.38 34.57
N TYR A 356 2.06 21.20 33.52
CA TYR A 356 1.68 20.79 32.18
C TYR A 356 2.73 19.85 31.57
N MET A 357 4.02 20.10 31.79
CA MET A 357 5.09 19.14 31.49
C MET A 357 4.82 17.76 32.14
N ASP A 358 4.36 17.72 33.39
CA ASP A 358 4.03 16.48 34.10
C ASP A 358 2.87 15.74 33.42
N MET A 359 1.84 16.48 33.00
CA MET A 359 0.70 15.92 32.27
C MET A 359 1.15 15.30 30.93
N ILE A 360 2.03 15.97 30.19
CA ILE A 360 2.59 15.51 28.91
C ILE A 360 3.40 14.23 29.09
N VAL A 361 4.34 14.23 30.05
CA VAL A 361 5.17 13.06 30.34
C VAL A 361 4.31 11.88 30.78
N THR A 362 3.30 12.13 31.62
CA THR A 362 2.40 11.08 32.14
C THR A 362 1.50 10.49 31.05
N GLU A 363 0.91 11.32 30.19
CA GLU A 363 0.10 10.85 29.05
C GLU A 363 0.96 10.13 28.00
N THR A 364 2.21 10.56 27.80
CA THR A 364 3.17 9.84 26.96
C THR A 364 3.45 8.46 27.53
N LEU A 365 3.70 8.36 28.83
CA LEU A 365 3.93 7.07 29.51
C LEU A 365 2.69 6.17 29.51
N ARG A 366 1.47 6.74 29.45
CA ARG A 366 0.24 5.96 29.27
C ARG A 366 0.15 5.39 27.85
N LYS A 367 0.32 6.23 26.83
CA LYS A 367 0.13 5.83 25.43
C LYS A 367 1.30 5.00 24.89
N TRP A 368 2.51 5.29 25.34
CA TRP A 368 3.77 4.70 24.91
C TRP A 368 4.55 4.11 26.09
N PRO A 369 3.98 3.15 26.86
CA PRO A 369 4.64 2.60 28.04
C PRO A 369 5.88 1.81 27.61
N PRO A 370 7.08 2.13 28.13
CA PRO A 370 8.31 1.46 27.66
C PRO A 370 8.33 -0.05 28.02
N ALA A 371 7.63 -0.44 29.08
CA ALA A 371 7.35 -1.82 29.41
C ALA A 371 5.91 -2.17 29.03
N ALA A 372 5.74 -2.99 27.99
CA ALA A 372 4.41 -3.40 27.54
C ALA A 372 3.63 -4.26 28.54
N ALA A 373 4.34 -4.92 29.45
CA ALA A 373 3.77 -5.79 30.48
C ALA A 373 4.73 -6.02 31.64
N THR A 374 4.18 -6.52 32.75
CA THR A 374 4.93 -7.00 33.92
C THR A 374 4.40 -8.35 34.37
N ASP A 375 5.23 -9.14 35.03
CA ASP A 375 4.91 -10.51 35.43
C ASP A 375 5.21 -10.77 36.92
N ARG A 376 4.61 -11.81 37.49
CA ARG A 376 4.89 -12.34 38.84
C ARG A 376 4.81 -13.86 38.78
N MET A 377 5.63 -14.57 39.55
CA MET A 377 5.46 -16.02 39.72
C MET A 377 4.90 -16.34 41.10
N CYS A 378 3.95 -17.26 41.12
CA CYS A 378 3.33 -17.76 42.32
C CYS A 378 4.37 -18.59 43.10
N SER A 379 4.70 -18.20 44.32
CA SER A 379 5.65 -18.93 45.17
C SER A 379 4.97 -19.90 46.14
N LYS A 380 3.72 -19.61 46.50
CA LYS A 380 2.88 -20.41 47.40
C LYS A 380 1.49 -20.50 46.81
N SER A 381 0.83 -21.64 46.98
CA SER A 381 -0.52 -21.85 46.44
C SER A 381 -1.46 -20.72 46.85
N PHE A 382 -2.18 -20.16 45.88
CA PHE A 382 -3.07 -19.02 46.08
C PHE A 382 -4.33 -19.18 45.23
N THR A 383 -5.50 -18.96 45.81
CA THR A 383 -6.77 -19.08 45.09
C THR A 383 -7.35 -17.71 44.80
N ILE A 384 -7.49 -17.37 43.52
CA ILE A 384 -8.28 -16.22 43.08
C ILE A 384 -9.75 -16.57 43.25
N LYS A 385 -10.44 -15.82 44.10
CA LYS A 385 -11.88 -16.00 44.35
C LYS A 385 -12.70 -15.43 43.18
N PRO A 386 -13.79 -16.11 42.76
CA PRO A 386 -14.68 -15.57 41.74
C PRO A 386 -15.43 -14.35 42.29
N VAL A 387 -15.57 -13.31 41.49
CA VAL A 387 -16.36 -12.11 41.82
C VAL A 387 -17.60 -12.03 40.93
N LYS A 388 -17.49 -12.45 39.67
CA LYS A 388 -18.62 -12.48 38.72
C LYS A 388 -19.32 -13.84 38.73
N SER A 389 -20.62 -13.85 38.43
CA SER A 389 -21.45 -15.07 38.40
C SER A 389 -20.98 -16.14 37.40
N ASN A 390 -20.20 -15.74 36.39
CA ASN A 390 -19.62 -16.62 35.37
C ASN A 390 -18.16 -17.03 35.65
N GLU A 391 -17.58 -16.61 36.78
CA GLU A 391 -16.21 -16.94 37.17
C GLU A 391 -16.16 -18.19 38.06
N LYS A 392 -15.14 -19.03 37.86
CA LYS A 392 -14.80 -20.14 38.75
C LYS A 392 -13.56 -19.76 39.57
N PRO A 393 -13.40 -20.29 40.80
CA PRO A 393 -12.17 -20.08 41.56
C PRO A 393 -10.97 -20.64 40.80
N VAL A 394 -9.90 -19.84 40.70
CA VAL A 394 -8.66 -20.24 40.01
C VAL A 394 -7.58 -20.46 41.05
N VAL A 395 -7.18 -21.72 41.25
CA VAL A 395 -6.07 -22.08 42.13
C VAL A 395 -4.76 -21.91 41.37
N LEU A 396 -3.88 -21.02 41.82
CA LEU A 396 -2.52 -20.83 41.33
C LEU A 396 -1.56 -21.70 42.15
N ASN A 397 -0.78 -22.52 41.48
CA ASN A 397 0.23 -23.37 42.11
C ASN A 397 1.60 -22.69 42.12
N PRO A 398 2.51 -23.09 43.03
CA PRO A 398 3.91 -22.66 42.97
C PRO A 398 4.51 -22.92 41.57
N GLY A 399 5.11 -21.87 40.98
CA GLY A 399 5.65 -21.89 39.62
C GLY A 399 4.69 -21.40 38.53
N ASP A 400 3.40 -21.20 38.82
CA ASP A 400 2.47 -20.54 37.91
C ASP A 400 2.87 -19.08 37.72
N VAL A 401 2.77 -18.57 36.49
CA VAL A 401 3.17 -17.20 36.13
C VAL A 401 1.93 -16.37 35.84
N ILE A 402 1.87 -15.21 36.47
CA ILE A 402 0.85 -14.18 36.29
C ILE A 402 1.45 -13.09 35.41
N PHE A 403 0.72 -12.71 34.37
CA PHE A 403 1.13 -11.67 33.43
C PHE A 403 0.12 -10.52 33.45
N ILE A 404 0.60 -9.30 33.60
CA ILE A 404 -0.21 -8.08 33.67
C ILE A 404 0.14 -7.24 32.45
N SER A 405 -0.83 -7.09 31.55
CA SER A 405 -0.66 -6.30 30.33
C SER A 405 -0.77 -4.80 30.65
N ILE A 406 0.36 -4.09 30.67
CA ILE A 406 0.39 -2.65 30.94
C ILE A 406 -0.24 -1.92 29.75
N ASN A 407 0.26 -2.17 28.53
CA ASN A 407 -0.25 -1.53 27.32
C ASN A 407 -1.74 -1.85 27.08
N GLY A 408 -2.15 -3.11 27.30
CA GLY A 408 -3.55 -3.51 27.17
C GLY A 408 -4.48 -2.76 28.11
N ILE A 409 -4.07 -2.54 29.37
CA ILE A 409 -4.86 -1.74 30.35
C ILE A 409 -4.83 -0.26 29.98
N HIS A 410 -3.69 0.28 29.53
CA HIS A 410 -3.53 1.70 29.20
C HIS A 410 -4.30 2.11 27.95
N LEU A 411 -4.53 1.18 27.03
CA LEU A 411 -5.34 1.38 25.83
C LEU A 411 -6.78 0.87 25.97
N ASP A 412 -7.20 0.44 27.16
CA ASP A 412 -8.57 -0.02 27.39
C ASP A 412 -9.52 1.16 27.53
N ALA A 413 -10.50 1.25 26.63
CA ALA A 413 -11.53 2.29 26.63
C ALA A 413 -12.40 2.28 27.90
N GLN A 414 -12.44 1.16 28.63
CA GLN A 414 -13.11 1.08 29.93
C GLN A 414 -12.45 1.99 30.99
N TYR A 415 -11.13 2.12 30.95
CA TYR A 415 -10.38 2.92 31.92
C TYR A 415 -9.96 4.29 31.37
N TYR A 416 -9.71 4.37 30.06
CA TYR A 416 -9.28 5.60 29.39
C TYR A 416 -10.19 5.88 28.18
N PRO A 417 -11.21 6.76 28.32
CA PRO A 417 -12.12 7.07 27.20
C PRO A 417 -11.36 7.66 26.01
N ASN A 418 -11.59 7.20 24.78
CA ASN A 418 -10.78 7.55 23.60
C ASN A 418 -9.26 7.28 23.78
N PRO A 419 -8.87 6.03 24.06
CA PRO A 419 -7.51 5.70 24.52
C PRO A 419 -6.39 6.00 23.51
N GLU A 420 -6.72 6.09 22.22
CA GLU A 420 -5.77 6.41 21.14
C GLU A 420 -5.48 7.92 21.01
N LYS A 421 -6.37 8.78 21.52
CA LYS A 421 -6.15 10.23 21.52
C LYS A 421 -5.12 10.59 22.59
N PHE A 422 -4.09 11.34 22.21
CA PHE A 422 -3.14 11.93 23.14
C PHE A 422 -3.82 13.11 23.83
N ASP A 423 -4.13 12.97 25.11
CA ASP A 423 -4.89 13.95 25.88
C ASP A 423 -4.26 14.18 27.27
N PRO A 424 -3.37 15.19 27.39
CA PRO A 424 -2.70 15.52 28.65
C PRO A 424 -3.67 15.88 29.77
N GLU A 425 -4.84 16.43 29.43
CA GLU A 425 -5.85 16.88 30.40
C GLU A 425 -6.44 15.74 31.25
N ARG A 426 -6.24 14.48 30.86
CA ARG A 426 -6.55 13.30 31.71
C ARG A 426 -5.84 13.33 33.05
N PHE A 427 -4.63 13.85 33.06
CA PHE A 427 -3.75 13.89 34.23
C PHE A 427 -3.71 15.26 34.90
N SER A 428 -4.62 16.17 34.52
CA SER A 428 -4.82 17.44 35.24
C SER A 428 -5.22 17.19 36.70
N ASP A 429 -5.02 18.18 37.57
CA ASP A 429 -5.41 18.06 38.98
C ASP A 429 -6.90 17.76 39.19
N ILE A 430 -7.74 18.21 38.25
CA ILE A 430 -9.20 17.99 38.25
C ILE A 430 -9.52 16.54 37.84
N ASN A 431 -8.84 16.01 36.82
CA ASN A 431 -9.19 14.72 36.22
C ASN A 431 -8.39 13.53 36.77
N LYS A 432 -7.24 13.76 37.41
CA LYS A 432 -6.38 12.68 37.92
C LYS A 432 -7.08 11.77 38.93
N GLY A 433 -8.07 12.30 39.66
CA GLY A 433 -8.92 11.54 40.59
C GLY A 433 -9.85 10.54 39.89
N ASN A 434 -10.13 10.72 38.60
CA ASN A 434 -10.95 9.81 37.80
C ASN A 434 -10.17 8.57 37.32
N ILE A 435 -8.84 8.58 37.44
CA ILE A 435 -8.00 7.44 37.04
C ILE A 435 -8.18 6.31 38.04
N VAL A 436 -8.74 5.20 37.58
CA VAL A 436 -8.99 4.03 38.43
C VAL A 436 -7.66 3.50 38.98
N PRO A 437 -7.53 3.32 40.31
CA PRO A 437 -6.30 2.79 40.90
C PRO A 437 -5.84 1.49 40.25
N TYR A 438 -4.52 1.29 40.17
CA TYR A 438 -3.88 0.11 39.56
C TYR A 438 -4.04 -0.03 38.04
N THR A 439 -4.62 0.97 37.36
CA THR A 439 -4.73 0.96 35.89
C THR A 439 -3.62 1.77 35.20
N PHE A 440 -3.01 2.74 35.88
CA PHE A 440 -1.81 3.44 35.41
C PHE A 440 -0.55 2.80 36.01
N LEU A 441 0.29 2.19 35.17
CA LEU A 441 1.36 1.26 35.56
C LEU A 441 2.66 1.40 34.72
N PRO A 442 3.07 2.60 34.24
CA PRO A 442 4.20 2.71 33.31
C PRO A 442 5.54 2.23 33.91
N PHE A 443 5.68 2.32 35.23
CA PHE A 443 6.85 1.85 35.98
C PHE A 443 6.55 0.62 36.87
N GLY A 444 5.41 -0.03 36.65
CA GLY A 444 4.87 -1.07 37.52
C GLY A 444 4.45 -0.55 38.89
N ILE A 445 4.03 -1.46 39.77
CA ILE A 445 3.57 -1.14 41.14
C ILE A 445 4.09 -2.14 42.17
N GLY A 446 4.13 -1.71 43.44
CA GLY A 446 4.58 -2.48 44.58
C GLY A 446 6.11 -2.47 44.76
N PRO A 447 6.66 -3.28 45.67
CA PRO A 447 8.10 -3.26 45.99
C PRO A 447 9.04 -3.54 44.81
N ARG A 448 8.55 -4.26 43.79
CA ARG A 448 9.26 -4.60 42.55
C ARG A 448 9.07 -3.56 41.43
N ASN A 449 8.49 -2.38 41.71
CA ASN A 449 8.40 -1.29 40.75
C ASN A 449 9.79 -0.78 40.32
N CYS A 450 9.83 0.01 39.25
CA CYS A 450 11.06 0.61 38.76
C CYS A 450 11.76 1.41 39.89
N ILE A 451 13.04 1.13 40.13
CA ILE A 451 13.83 1.88 41.12
C ILE A 451 14.18 3.29 40.61
N GLY A 452 14.36 3.42 39.29
CA GLY A 452 14.81 4.63 38.63
C GLY A 452 13.68 5.48 38.06
N SER A 453 12.41 5.30 38.45
CA SER A 453 11.29 6.05 37.87
C SER A 453 11.45 7.57 38.02
N ARG A 454 11.96 8.03 39.17
CA ARG A 454 12.21 9.46 39.40
C ARG A 454 13.33 10.00 38.52
N PHE A 455 14.40 9.22 38.35
CA PHE A 455 15.52 9.57 37.48
C PHE A 455 15.06 9.69 36.02
N ALA A 456 14.33 8.68 35.54
CA ALA A 456 13.75 8.61 34.21
C ALA A 456 12.86 9.82 33.86
N ILE A 457 11.93 10.14 34.76
CA ILE A 457 11.03 11.29 34.60
C ILE A 457 11.84 12.60 34.57
N LEU A 458 12.81 12.75 35.47
CA LEU A 458 13.64 13.96 35.55
C LEU A 458 14.48 14.16 34.28
N GLU A 459 15.13 13.10 33.80
CA GLU A 459 15.91 13.08 32.56
C GLU A 459 15.05 13.44 31.34
N THR A 460 13.82 12.92 31.28
CA THR A 460 12.87 13.24 30.19
C THR A 460 12.47 14.72 30.24
N LYS A 461 12.09 15.24 31.42
CA LYS A 461 11.64 16.64 31.55
C LYS A 461 12.73 17.63 31.14
N ILE A 462 13.97 17.39 31.56
CA ILE A 462 15.05 18.36 31.37
C ILE A 462 15.47 18.48 29.90
N ILE A 463 15.49 17.38 29.14
CA ILE A 463 15.83 17.45 27.71
C ILE A 463 14.73 18.17 26.92
N PHE A 464 13.46 17.92 27.23
CA PHE A 464 12.36 18.63 26.59
C PHE A 464 12.34 20.11 26.94
N PHE A 465 12.64 20.47 28.19
CA PHE A 465 12.76 21.85 28.61
C PHE A 465 13.79 22.63 27.76
N TYR A 466 15.00 22.08 27.60
CA TYR A 466 16.06 22.75 26.83
C TYR A 466 15.86 22.69 25.31
N ILE A 467 15.25 21.63 24.77
CA ILE A 467 14.95 21.56 23.33
C ILE A 467 13.80 22.50 22.98
N LEU A 468 12.68 22.45 23.69
CA LEU A 468 11.47 23.20 23.34
C LEU A 468 11.58 24.71 23.63
N SER A 469 12.49 25.12 24.51
CA SER A 469 12.81 26.54 24.72
C SER A 469 13.53 27.20 23.54
N LYS A 470 14.11 26.41 22.63
CA LYS A 470 14.87 26.92 21.47
C LYS A 470 14.29 26.47 20.12
N PHE A 471 13.58 25.35 20.09
CA PHE A 471 13.11 24.69 18.88
C PHE A 471 11.64 24.27 18.96
N SER A 472 11.03 24.13 17.80
CA SER A 472 9.73 23.45 17.64
C SER A 472 9.92 22.18 16.83
N ILE A 473 9.30 21.09 17.26
CA ILE A 473 9.37 19.78 16.64
C ILE A 473 8.25 19.66 15.60
N VAL A 474 8.62 19.33 14.36
CA VAL A 474 7.69 19.18 13.22
C VAL A 474 7.94 17.87 12.48
N ILE A 475 6.93 17.36 11.78
CA ILE A 475 7.03 16.11 11.01
C ILE A 475 7.79 16.34 9.70
N GLY A 476 8.85 15.56 9.48
CA GLY A 476 9.69 15.66 8.29
C GLY A 476 9.03 15.16 6.99
N THR A 477 9.44 15.72 5.85
CA THR A 477 8.89 15.44 4.50
C THR A 477 9.21 14.04 3.96
N MET A 478 10.21 13.34 4.51
CA MET A 478 10.63 12.00 4.05
C MET A 478 9.54 10.93 4.19
N MET A 479 8.59 11.10 5.12
CA MET A 479 7.47 10.16 5.27
C MET A 479 6.54 10.17 4.05
N ILE A 480 6.38 11.33 3.38
CA ILE A 480 5.55 11.47 2.18
C ILE A 480 6.11 10.62 1.04
N VAL A 481 7.44 10.59 0.88
CA VAL A 481 8.10 9.78 -0.16
C VAL A 481 7.84 8.29 0.04
N TRP A 482 7.91 7.79 1.28
CA TRP A 482 7.60 6.39 1.60
C TRP A 482 6.12 6.05 1.45
N ILE A 483 5.21 6.97 1.77
CA ILE A 483 3.78 6.80 1.52
C ILE A 483 3.52 6.68 0.02
N LEU A 484 4.13 7.54 -0.80
CA LEU A 484 4.02 7.48 -2.26
C LEU A 484 4.60 6.18 -2.84
N LEU A 485 5.76 5.74 -2.35
CA LEU A 485 6.35 4.43 -2.69
C LEU A 485 5.46 3.26 -2.27
N GLY A 486 4.83 3.34 -1.10
CA GLY A 486 3.87 2.36 -0.60
C GLY A 486 2.63 2.28 -1.49
N ILE A 487 2.07 3.42 -1.88
CA ILE A 487 0.94 3.51 -2.83
C ILE A 487 1.33 2.92 -4.19
N ALA A 488 2.51 3.26 -4.72
CA ALA A 488 3.02 2.71 -5.97
C ALA A 488 3.16 1.18 -5.90
N THR A 489 3.72 0.67 -4.81
CA THR A 489 3.89 -0.77 -4.57
C THR A 489 2.52 -1.47 -4.47
N PHE A 490 1.55 -0.86 -3.78
CA PHE A 490 0.20 -1.39 -3.68
C PHE A 490 -0.51 -1.45 -5.04
N ILE A 491 -0.36 -0.41 -5.87
CA ILE A 491 -0.90 -0.38 -7.23
C ILE A 491 -0.28 -1.50 -8.07
N LEU A 492 1.06 -1.65 -8.04
CA LEU A 492 1.76 -2.72 -8.76
C LEU A 492 1.33 -4.12 -8.29
N TRP A 493 1.12 -4.32 -6.98
CA TRP A 493 0.61 -5.56 -6.43
C TRP A 493 -0.82 -5.87 -6.90
N LYS A 494 -1.72 -4.87 -6.86
CA LYS A 494 -3.09 -5.01 -7.37
C LYS A 494 -3.12 -5.32 -8.86
N LEU A 495 -2.29 -4.66 -9.67
CA LEU A 495 -2.15 -4.96 -11.10
C LEU A 495 -1.62 -6.40 -11.30
N SER A 496 -0.63 -6.83 -10.52
CA SER A 496 -0.12 -8.20 -10.59
C SER A 496 -1.20 -9.25 -10.29
N GLN A 497 -2.10 -8.99 -9.34
CA GLN A 497 -3.25 -9.84 -9.05
C GLN A 497 -4.23 -9.91 -10.23
N VAL A 498 -4.58 -8.78 -10.83
CA VAL A 498 -5.46 -8.71 -12.01
C VAL A 498 -4.88 -9.54 -13.17
N TYR A 499 -3.57 -9.39 -13.43
CA TYR A 499 -2.88 -10.12 -14.51
C TYR A 499 -2.58 -11.60 -14.20
N SER A 500 -3.07 -12.16 -13.09
CA SER A 500 -2.95 -13.59 -12.74
C SER A 500 -4.25 -14.38 -12.97
N TYR A 501 -5.30 -13.76 -13.49
CA TYR A 501 -6.64 -14.34 -13.62
C TYR A 501 -6.67 -15.68 -14.38
N TRP A 502 -5.95 -15.78 -15.52
CA TRP A 502 -5.90 -17.00 -16.33
C TRP A 502 -4.97 -18.05 -15.74
N THR A 503 -3.85 -17.64 -15.14
CA THR A 503 -2.94 -18.54 -14.41
C THR A 503 -3.67 -19.30 -13.29
N TYR A 504 -4.53 -18.62 -12.53
CA TYR A 504 -5.33 -19.26 -11.47
C TYR A 504 -6.32 -20.31 -12.00
N ARG A 505 -6.76 -20.18 -13.27
CA ARG A 505 -7.69 -21.09 -13.94
C ARG A 505 -7.00 -22.17 -14.78
N ASN A 506 -5.68 -22.32 -14.64
CA ASN A 506 -4.87 -23.23 -15.43
C ASN A 506 -4.98 -23.02 -16.95
N VAL A 507 -5.24 -21.78 -17.40
CA VAL A 507 -5.23 -21.40 -18.82
C VAL A 507 -3.90 -20.73 -19.13
N LYS A 508 -3.23 -21.15 -20.21
CA LYS A 508 -1.99 -20.51 -20.68
C LYS A 508 -2.26 -19.04 -20.99
N GLN A 509 -1.37 -18.14 -20.57
CA GLN A 509 -1.51 -16.71 -20.82
C GLN A 509 -0.21 -16.07 -21.28
N VAL A 510 -0.35 -14.96 -22.00
CA VAL A 510 0.78 -14.10 -22.41
C VAL A 510 1.52 -13.58 -21.15
N LYS A 511 2.84 -13.44 -21.23
CA LYS A 511 3.64 -12.94 -20.10
C LYS A 511 3.26 -11.50 -19.77
N LYS A 512 3.24 -11.18 -18.46
CA LYS A 512 2.81 -9.87 -17.95
C LYS A 512 3.66 -8.71 -18.48
N LEU A 513 4.99 -8.91 -18.56
CA LEU A 513 5.93 -7.89 -19.04
C LEU A 513 5.79 -7.64 -20.54
N ASP A 514 5.59 -8.70 -21.32
CA ASP A 514 5.38 -8.59 -22.77
C ASP A 514 4.11 -7.78 -23.05
N LEU A 515 3.00 -8.07 -22.34
CA LEU A 515 1.77 -7.28 -22.46
C LEU A 515 1.95 -5.78 -22.15
N LEU A 516 2.75 -5.44 -21.14
CA LEU A 516 3.07 -4.05 -20.80
C LEU A 516 3.88 -3.37 -21.91
N LYS A 517 4.88 -4.06 -22.44
CA LYS A 517 5.73 -3.59 -23.52
C LYS A 517 4.93 -3.34 -24.81
N GLU A 518 4.08 -4.28 -25.21
CA GLU A 518 3.26 -4.18 -26.43
C GLU A 518 2.12 -3.15 -26.29
N ASN A 519 1.62 -2.89 -25.08
CA ASN A 519 0.69 -1.78 -24.86
C ASN A 519 1.42 -0.42 -24.97
N LEU A 520 2.66 -0.34 -24.49
CA LEU A 520 3.48 0.86 -24.57
C LEU A 520 3.96 1.13 -26.00
N SER A 521 4.28 0.10 -26.81
CA SER A 521 4.68 0.25 -28.21
C SER A 521 3.56 0.89 -29.05
N ILE A 522 2.31 0.46 -28.85
CA ILE A 522 1.13 1.09 -29.46
C ILE A 522 0.94 2.54 -28.98
N PHE A 523 1.07 2.79 -27.68
CA PHE A 523 0.95 4.15 -27.15
C PHE A 523 2.01 5.09 -27.74
N LEU A 524 3.24 4.58 -27.91
CA LEU A 524 4.35 5.29 -28.56
C LEU A 524 4.28 5.29 -30.10
N ARG A 525 3.23 4.71 -30.71
CA ARG A 525 3.04 4.55 -32.16
C ARG A 525 4.21 3.86 -32.89
N LYS A 526 4.92 2.97 -32.19
CA LYS A 526 6.01 2.18 -32.79
C LYS A 526 5.49 1.01 -33.63
N GLU A 527 4.28 0.55 -33.34
CA GLU A 527 3.64 -0.60 -33.98
C GLU A 527 2.16 -0.29 -34.25
N SER A 528 1.61 -0.93 -35.28
CA SER A 528 0.18 -0.80 -35.60
C SER A 528 -0.67 -1.73 -34.72
N LEU A 529 -1.96 -1.41 -34.59
CA LEU A 529 -2.91 -2.30 -33.92
C LEU A 529 -3.00 -3.66 -34.63
N PHE A 530 -2.88 -3.67 -35.96
CA PHE A 530 -2.93 -4.87 -36.78
C PHE A 530 -1.78 -5.83 -36.45
N ASP A 531 -0.55 -5.32 -36.36
CA ASP A 531 0.64 -6.10 -36.02
C ASP A 531 0.52 -6.72 -34.63
N LYS A 532 -0.02 -5.97 -33.66
CA LYS A 532 -0.27 -6.50 -32.32
C LYS A 532 -1.31 -7.63 -32.32
N VAL A 533 -2.43 -7.47 -33.03
CA VAL A 533 -3.45 -8.52 -33.10
C VAL A 533 -2.85 -9.80 -33.68
N LYS A 534 -2.02 -9.66 -34.72
CA LYS A 534 -1.26 -10.77 -35.30
C LYS A 534 -0.26 -11.39 -34.30
N TRP A 535 0.53 -10.56 -33.62
CA TRP A 535 1.48 -11.02 -32.60
C TRP A 535 0.80 -11.81 -31.48
N VAL A 536 -0.35 -11.32 -30.99
CA VAL A 536 -1.15 -12.04 -29.98
C VAL A 536 -1.54 -13.41 -30.53
N TYR A 537 -2.09 -13.50 -31.74
CA TYR A 537 -2.51 -14.77 -32.37
C TYR A 537 -1.35 -15.77 -32.53
N ASP A 538 -0.17 -15.27 -32.90
CA ASP A 538 1.04 -16.05 -33.16
C ASP A 538 1.78 -16.48 -31.87
N THR A 539 1.48 -15.87 -30.71
CA THR A 539 2.19 -16.13 -29.44
C THR A 539 2.11 -17.60 -29.00
N PHE A 540 0.98 -18.25 -29.23
CA PHE A 540 0.75 -19.66 -28.90
C PHE A 540 0.23 -20.43 -30.12
N PRO A 541 1.11 -20.90 -31.03
CA PRO A 541 0.70 -21.48 -32.30
C PRO A 541 -0.14 -22.76 -32.13
N ASN A 542 0.23 -23.62 -31.17
CA ASN A 542 -0.37 -24.95 -30.98
C ASN A 542 -1.59 -24.99 -30.04
N GLU A 543 -2.00 -23.85 -29.49
CA GLU A 543 -3.10 -23.79 -28.53
C GLU A 543 -4.43 -23.45 -29.24
N ARG A 544 -5.50 -24.15 -28.87
CA ARG A 544 -6.86 -23.89 -29.37
C ARG A 544 -7.43 -22.57 -28.85
N TYR A 545 -7.03 -22.19 -27.63
CA TYR A 545 -7.37 -20.94 -26.97
C TYR A 545 -6.31 -20.58 -25.92
N PHE A 546 -6.18 -19.29 -25.59
CA PHE A 546 -5.31 -18.83 -24.51
C PHE A 546 -5.77 -17.48 -23.95
N GLY A 547 -5.32 -17.17 -22.74
CA GLY A 547 -5.65 -15.95 -22.03
C GLY A 547 -4.76 -14.76 -22.41
N THR A 548 -5.37 -13.61 -22.62
CA THR A 548 -4.71 -12.31 -22.71
C THR A 548 -5.51 -11.26 -21.93
N TYR A 549 -5.12 -10.00 -22.02
CA TYR A 549 -5.78 -8.89 -21.35
C TYR A 549 -5.96 -7.70 -22.28
N GLN A 550 -7.19 -7.19 -22.35
CA GLN A 550 -7.49 -5.88 -22.93
C GLN A 550 -7.54 -4.85 -21.80
N GLY A 551 -6.43 -4.15 -21.58
CA GLY A 551 -6.24 -3.28 -20.42
C GLY A 551 -6.18 -4.11 -19.14
N THR A 552 -7.16 -3.92 -18.25
CA THR A 552 -7.31 -4.69 -17.00
C THR A 552 -8.32 -5.84 -17.10
N ALA A 553 -9.02 -5.98 -18.23
CA ALA A 553 -10.03 -7.01 -18.40
C ALA A 553 -9.41 -8.31 -18.93
N PRO A 554 -9.64 -9.47 -18.29
CA PRO A 554 -9.23 -10.75 -18.84
C PRO A 554 -9.98 -11.03 -20.14
N THR A 555 -9.27 -11.44 -21.18
CA THR A 555 -9.82 -11.73 -22.51
C THR A 555 -9.31 -13.07 -23.00
N LEU A 556 -10.21 -13.91 -23.50
CA LEU A 556 -9.85 -15.20 -24.07
C LEU A 556 -9.70 -15.06 -25.58
N ILE A 557 -8.56 -15.49 -26.12
CA ILE A 557 -8.35 -15.61 -27.56
C ILE A 557 -8.71 -17.03 -27.97
N ILE A 558 -9.56 -17.15 -28.99
CA ILE A 558 -10.03 -18.41 -29.54
C ILE A 558 -9.47 -18.55 -30.95
N LYS A 559 -8.85 -19.70 -31.24
CA LYS A 559 -8.27 -20.01 -32.55
C LYS A 559 -8.99 -21.17 -33.24
N ASP A 560 -9.72 -21.98 -32.48
CA ASP A 560 -10.41 -23.15 -33.00
C ASP A 560 -11.74 -22.80 -33.70
N PRO A 561 -11.91 -23.15 -34.99
CA PRO A 561 -13.13 -22.92 -35.75
C PRO A 561 -14.40 -23.54 -35.15
N ASP A 562 -14.30 -24.70 -34.50
CA ASP A 562 -15.45 -25.38 -33.90
C ASP A 562 -15.96 -24.62 -32.67
N ILE A 563 -15.04 -24.09 -31.85
CA ILE A 563 -15.37 -23.26 -30.70
C ILE A 563 -15.97 -21.93 -31.18
N ILE A 564 -15.41 -21.33 -32.24
CA ILE A 564 -15.95 -20.11 -32.85
C ILE A 564 -17.39 -20.35 -33.32
N LYS A 565 -17.65 -21.44 -34.06
CA LYS A 565 -19.00 -21.80 -34.52
C LYS A 565 -19.96 -22.07 -33.36
N GLN A 566 -19.48 -22.72 -32.30
CA GLN A 566 -20.29 -22.96 -31.10
C GLN A 566 -20.75 -21.65 -30.46
N ILE A 567 -19.83 -20.70 -30.25
CA ILE A 567 -20.11 -19.43 -29.56
C ILE A 567 -20.92 -18.48 -30.45
N THR A 568 -20.56 -18.35 -31.72
CA THR A 568 -21.14 -17.33 -32.62
C THR A 568 -22.42 -17.75 -33.30
N VAL A 569 -22.71 -19.06 -33.39
CA VAL A 569 -23.89 -19.58 -34.09
C VAL A 569 -24.78 -20.41 -33.15
N LYS A 570 -24.26 -21.47 -32.54
CA LYS A 570 -25.10 -22.40 -31.74
C LYS A 570 -25.59 -21.77 -30.44
N GLU A 571 -24.70 -21.06 -29.75
CA GLU A 571 -24.94 -20.48 -28.42
C GLU A 571 -25.02 -18.95 -28.47
N PHE A 572 -25.37 -18.38 -29.63
CA PHE A 572 -25.37 -16.93 -29.87
C PHE A 572 -26.13 -16.14 -28.80
N ASP A 573 -27.27 -16.65 -28.32
CA ASP A 573 -28.08 -16.01 -27.27
C ASP A 573 -27.30 -15.80 -25.95
N HIS A 574 -26.28 -16.61 -25.66
CA HIS A 574 -25.40 -16.44 -24.51
C HIS A 574 -24.32 -15.37 -24.71
N PHE A 575 -24.04 -14.97 -25.95
CA PHE A 575 -22.92 -14.08 -26.34
C PHE A 575 -23.38 -12.85 -27.12
N LEU A 576 -24.60 -12.38 -26.87
CA LEU A 576 -25.22 -11.25 -27.60
C LEU A 576 -24.45 -9.92 -27.46
N ASN A 577 -23.85 -9.67 -26.29
CA ASN A 577 -23.37 -8.34 -25.93
C ASN A 577 -21.88 -8.13 -26.25
N HIS A 578 -21.56 -7.00 -26.87
CA HIS A 578 -20.19 -6.53 -26.99
C HIS A 578 -19.71 -5.83 -25.71
N LYS A 579 -18.42 -5.95 -25.43
CA LYS A 579 -17.79 -5.19 -24.35
C LYS A 579 -17.59 -3.74 -24.79
N SER A 580 -18.35 -2.82 -24.19
CA SER A 580 -18.13 -1.38 -24.40
C SER A 580 -16.86 -0.91 -23.70
N PHE A 581 -16.03 -0.14 -24.41
CA PHE A 581 -14.87 0.56 -23.85
C PHE A 581 -15.26 1.86 -23.14
N ILE A 582 -16.47 2.35 -23.37
CA ILE A 582 -16.95 3.64 -22.88
C ILE A 582 -18.08 3.37 -21.88
N PRO A 583 -18.00 3.93 -20.65
CA PRO A 583 -19.06 3.78 -19.68
C PRO A 583 -20.38 4.37 -20.21
N ASP A 584 -21.48 3.69 -19.87
CA ASP A 584 -22.82 4.10 -20.27
C ASP A 584 -23.10 5.56 -19.83
N ASN A 585 -23.76 6.32 -20.71
CA ASN A 585 -24.18 7.73 -20.50
C ASN A 585 -23.05 8.78 -20.40
N VAL A 586 -21.82 8.46 -20.81
CA VAL A 586 -20.74 9.47 -20.91
C VAL A 586 -20.71 10.14 -22.27
N ASP A 587 -20.89 9.36 -23.35
CA ASP A 587 -20.89 9.83 -24.73
C ASP A 587 -22.06 9.19 -25.49
N PRO A 588 -23.15 9.93 -25.74
CA PRO A 588 -24.36 9.38 -26.37
C PRO A 588 -24.12 8.76 -27.75
N PHE A 589 -23.22 9.32 -28.56
CA PHE A 589 -22.92 8.76 -29.90
C PHE A 589 -22.24 7.41 -29.79
N CYS A 590 -21.38 7.22 -28.80
CA CYS A 590 -20.71 5.96 -28.59
C CYS A 590 -21.52 4.95 -27.76
N SER A 591 -22.43 5.38 -26.90
CA SER A 591 -23.19 4.48 -26.00
C SER A 591 -24.55 4.03 -26.56
N LYS A 592 -25.15 4.78 -27.47
CA LYS A 592 -26.49 4.48 -28.02
C LYS A 592 -26.49 3.88 -29.43
N ASN A 593 -25.32 3.69 -30.04
CA ASN A 593 -25.21 3.06 -31.36
C ASN A 593 -25.41 1.54 -31.31
N LEU A 594 -25.73 0.94 -32.45
CA LEU A 594 -26.03 -0.48 -32.58
C LEU A 594 -24.94 -1.44 -32.03
N PHE A 595 -23.66 -1.08 -32.00
CA PHE A 595 -22.62 -1.96 -31.44
C PHE A 595 -22.49 -1.90 -29.92
N ALA A 596 -23.00 -0.82 -29.30
CA ALA A 596 -22.90 -0.58 -27.86
C ALA A 596 -24.19 -0.93 -27.09
N LEU A 597 -25.34 -0.94 -27.78
CA LEU A 597 -26.62 -1.36 -27.19
C LEU A 597 -26.56 -2.81 -26.70
N ARG A 598 -27.30 -3.11 -25.63
CA ARG A 598 -27.30 -4.42 -24.98
C ARG A 598 -28.68 -5.07 -25.00
N ASP A 599 -28.68 -6.39 -24.98
CA ASP A 599 -29.85 -7.23 -24.73
C ASP A 599 -31.06 -6.85 -25.61
N THR A 600 -32.18 -6.50 -24.99
CA THR A 600 -33.43 -6.15 -25.66
C THR A 600 -33.33 -4.87 -26.48
N GLN A 601 -32.54 -3.88 -26.04
CA GLN A 601 -32.36 -2.61 -26.77
C GLN A 601 -31.66 -2.85 -28.10
N TRP A 602 -30.68 -3.74 -28.12
CA TRP A 602 -30.02 -4.14 -29.35
C TRP A 602 -31.00 -4.85 -30.30
N ARG A 603 -31.79 -5.81 -29.80
CA ARG A 603 -32.78 -6.55 -30.60
C ARG A 603 -33.82 -5.60 -31.23
N GLU A 604 -34.37 -4.69 -30.44
CA GLU A 604 -35.34 -3.69 -30.89
C GLU A 604 -34.75 -2.75 -31.95
N MET A 605 -33.55 -2.21 -31.70
CA MET A 605 -32.87 -1.33 -32.65
C MET A 605 -32.48 -2.07 -33.93
N ARG A 606 -31.99 -3.32 -33.83
CA ARG A 606 -31.63 -4.16 -34.98
C ARG A 606 -32.85 -4.47 -35.83
N SER A 607 -33.95 -4.90 -35.21
CA SER A 607 -35.23 -5.15 -35.88
C SER A 607 -35.74 -3.91 -36.62
N THR A 608 -35.50 -2.73 -36.06
CA THR A 608 -35.89 -1.44 -36.65
C THR A 608 -35.01 -1.04 -37.84
N LEU A 609 -33.70 -1.27 -37.78
CA LEU A 609 -32.75 -0.86 -38.83
C LEU A 609 -32.61 -1.88 -39.96
N SER A 610 -32.80 -3.18 -39.71
CA SER A 610 -32.64 -4.23 -40.74
C SER A 610 -33.49 -3.99 -42.01
N PRO A 611 -34.77 -3.56 -41.93
CA PRO A 611 -35.57 -3.24 -43.11
C PRO A 611 -35.00 -2.13 -44.00
N CYS A 612 -34.13 -1.26 -43.46
CA CYS A 612 -33.46 -0.20 -44.23
C CYS A 612 -32.47 -0.75 -45.26
N PHE A 613 -32.01 -1.99 -45.09
CA PHE A 613 -31.02 -2.66 -45.95
C PHE A 613 -31.64 -3.66 -46.93
N THR A 614 -32.96 -3.65 -47.09
CA THR A 614 -33.65 -4.47 -48.08
C THR A 614 -33.24 -4.09 -49.50
N SER A 615 -33.29 -5.05 -50.44
CA SER A 615 -32.89 -4.80 -51.83
C SER A 615 -33.69 -3.67 -52.51
N SER A 616 -34.95 -3.46 -52.12
CA SER A 616 -35.78 -2.36 -52.61
C SER A 616 -35.23 -0.99 -52.18
N LYS A 617 -34.88 -0.83 -50.89
CA LYS A 617 -34.32 0.40 -50.34
C LYS A 617 -32.88 0.64 -50.79
N MET A 618 -32.07 -0.42 -50.90
CA MET A 618 -30.70 -0.33 -51.42
C MET A 618 -30.65 0.17 -52.87
N LYS A 619 -31.60 -0.22 -53.73
CA LYS A 619 -31.71 0.32 -55.10
C LYS A 619 -31.95 1.84 -55.12
N VAL A 620 -32.68 2.37 -54.13
CA VAL A 620 -32.91 3.81 -54.03
C VAL A 620 -31.64 4.52 -53.55
N ILE A 621 -30.95 3.98 -52.55
CA ILE A 621 -29.66 4.48 -52.08
C ILE A 621 -28.60 4.47 -53.20
N PHE A 622 -28.60 3.45 -54.05
CA PHE A 622 -27.70 3.33 -55.20
C PHE A 622 -27.80 4.52 -56.17
N SER A 623 -29.01 5.07 -56.38
CA SER A 623 -29.18 6.26 -57.22
C SER A 623 -28.46 7.49 -56.67
N LEU A 624 -28.46 7.67 -55.34
CA LEU A 624 -27.74 8.74 -54.65
C LEU A 624 -26.22 8.52 -54.72
N MET A 625 -25.76 7.28 -54.59
CA MET A 625 -24.33 6.94 -54.74
C MET A 625 -23.84 7.21 -56.16
N THR A 626 -24.67 6.93 -57.17
CA THR A 626 -24.36 7.18 -58.58
C THR A 626 -24.21 8.68 -58.86
N GLU A 627 -25.08 9.53 -58.28
CA GLU A 627 -24.96 11.00 -58.38
C GLU A 627 -23.60 11.47 -57.85
N CYS A 628 -23.18 11.01 -56.66
CA CYS A 628 -21.87 11.33 -56.09
C CYS A 628 -20.71 10.82 -56.97
N ALA A 629 -20.86 9.67 -57.63
CA ALA A 629 -19.82 9.08 -58.47
C ALA A 629 -19.62 9.83 -59.79
N GLU A 630 -20.68 10.42 -60.36
CA GLU A 630 -20.56 11.25 -61.58
C GLU A 630 -19.79 12.55 -61.31
N GLU A 631 -19.95 13.16 -60.14
CA GLU A 631 -19.18 14.34 -59.73
C GLU A 631 -17.68 14.03 -59.60
N TYR A 632 -17.33 12.78 -59.25
CA TYR A 632 -15.97 12.30 -59.08
C TYR A 632 -15.16 12.18 -60.37
N LYS A 633 -15.80 11.94 -61.53
CA LYS A 633 -15.12 11.75 -62.82
C LYS A 633 -14.30 12.96 -63.28
N LYS A 634 -14.54 14.13 -62.71
CA LYS A 634 -13.91 15.40 -63.08
C LYS A 634 -12.62 15.71 -62.32
N ALA A 635 -12.28 14.92 -61.29
CA ALA A 635 -11.11 15.16 -60.46
C ALA A 635 -9.84 14.54 -61.10
N ILE A 636 -8.85 15.38 -61.42
CA ILE A 636 -7.56 14.99 -62.01
C ILE A 636 -6.44 15.42 -61.04
N ASP A 637 -5.44 14.55 -60.85
CA ASP A 637 -4.19 14.83 -60.10
C ASP A 637 -4.35 15.05 -58.57
N ILE A 638 -5.05 14.14 -57.89
CA ILE A 638 -5.26 14.17 -56.43
C ILE A 638 -4.71 12.88 -55.78
N GLU A 639 -4.17 13.01 -54.57
CA GLU A 639 -3.77 11.88 -53.73
C GLU A 639 -4.92 10.87 -53.55
N LEU A 640 -4.69 9.61 -53.92
CA LEU A 640 -5.68 8.53 -53.93
C LEU A 640 -6.43 8.35 -52.61
N LYS A 641 -5.75 8.49 -51.47
CA LYS A 641 -6.38 8.37 -50.15
C LYS A 641 -7.31 9.56 -49.85
N ASP A 642 -6.88 10.78 -50.13
CA ASP A 642 -7.70 11.97 -49.89
C ASP A 642 -8.96 11.97 -50.76
N ILE A 643 -8.82 11.61 -52.04
CA ILE A 643 -9.93 11.59 -53.00
C ILE A 643 -10.95 10.49 -52.66
N THR A 644 -10.51 9.28 -52.31
CA THR A 644 -11.40 8.19 -51.88
C THR A 644 -12.09 8.50 -50.55
N THR A 645 -11.44 9.18 -49.62
CA THR A 645 -12.04 9.65 -48.36
C THR A 645 -13.09 10.75 -48.61
N ARG A 646 -12.85 11.69 -49.52
CA ARG A 646 -13.83 12.74 -49.92
C ARG A 646 -15.07 12.14 -50.59
N PHE A 647 -14.88 11.22 -51.52
CA PHE A 647 -16.00 10.51 -52.13
C PHE A 647 -16.85 9.76 -51.10
N THR A 648 -16.20 9.00 -50.22
CA THR A 648 -16.90 8.25 -49.17
C THR A 648 -17.64 9.19 -48.22
N ASN A 649 -17.05 10.34 -47.89
CA ASN A 649 -17.70 11.38 -47.10
C ASN A 649 -18.99 11.88 -47.74
N ASP A 650 -18.95 12.21 -49.03
CA ASP A 650 -20.08 12.84 -49.75
C ASP A 650 -21.22 11.83 -49.96
N VAL A 651 -20.88 10.57 -50.23
CA VAL A 651 -21.84 9.46 -50.24
C VAL A 651 -22.53 9.32 -48.88
N ILE A 652 -21.78 9.31 -47.78
CA ILE A 652 -22.36 9.16 -46.43
C ILE A 652 -23.17 10.40 -46.03
N ALA A 653 -22.70 11.60 -46.32
CA ALA A 653 -23.44 12.84 -46.06
C ALA A 653 -24.82 12.79 -46.74
N THR A 654 -24.85 12.33 -47.99
CA THR A 654 -26.06 12.23 -48.80
C THR A 654 -27.00 11.12 -48.34
N VAL A 655 -26.46 9.94 -48.04
CA VAL A 655 -27.25 8.72 -47.73
C VAL A 655 -27.63 8.63 -46.25
N ALA A 656 -26.70 8.92 -45.33
CA ALA A 656 -26.92 8.75 -43.90
C ALA A 656 -27.47 10.02 -43.22
N PHE A 657 -27.09 11.22 -43.68
CA PHE A 657 -27.51 12.50 -43.08
C PHE A 657 -28.52 13.27 -43.96
N GLY A 658 -28.71 12.84 -45.21
CA GLY A 658 -29.55 13.57 -46.17
C GLY A 658 -29.07 15.01 -46.39
N ALA A 659 -27.76 15.23 -46.34
CA ALA A 659 -27.11 16.52 -46.58
C ALA A 659 -26.34 16.43 -47.90
N LYS A 660 -26.56 17.39 -48.82
CA LYS A 660 -25.73 17.48 -50.03
C LYS A 660 -24.36 18.03 -49.63
N CYS A 661 -23.29 17.33 -49.95
CA CYS A 661 -21.93 17.68 -49.61
C CYS A 661 -21.06 17.50 -50.85
N ASP A 662 -20.32 18.54 -51.23
CA ASP A 662 -19.36 18.51 -52.34
C ASP A 662 -17.97 18.81 -51.78
N SER A 663 -17.38 17.82 -51.12
CA SER A 663 -16.07 17.97 -50.47
C SER A 663 -14.93 17.96 -51.47
N ILE A 664 -15.17 17.59 -52.72
CA ILE A 664 -14.17 17.51 -53.79
C ILE A 664 -13.89 18.92 -54.33
N ASN A 665 -14.95 19.66 -54.70
CA ASN A 665 -14.80 21.03 -55.19
C ASN A 665 -14.57 22.02 -54.03
N GLU A 666 -15.24 21.83 -52.89
CA GLU A 666 -15.06 22.64 -51.70
C GLU A 666 -14.01 22.04 -50.74
N LYS A 667 -12.73 22.32 -50.99
CA LYS A 667 -11.63 21.75 -50.19
C LYS A 667 -11.75 21.98 -48.66
N ASN A 668 -12.38 23.08 -48.25
CA ASN A 668 -12.60 23.48 -46.85
C ASN A 668 -14.02 23.17 -46.33
N ASN A 669 -14.75 22.25 -46.97
CA ASN A 669 -16.10 21.88 -46.57
C ASN A 669 -16.17 21.51 -45.08
N GLU A 670 -17.14 22.09 -44.36
CA GLU A 670 -17.25 21.97 -42.91
C GLU A 670 -17.55 20.53 -42.48
N PHE A 671 -18.43 19.83 -43.20
CA PHE A 671 -18.81 18.45 -42.90
C PHE A 671 -17.59 17.51 -43.02
N TYR A 672 -16.84 17.62 -44.11
CA TYR A 672 -15.60 16.86 -44.31
C TYR A 672 -14.55 17.16 -43.23
N ARG A 673 -14.37 18.45 -42.88
CA ARG A 673 -13.41 18.86 -41.82
C ARG A 673 -13.80 18.31 -40.45
N MET A 674 -15.08 18.38 -40.09
CA MET A 674 -15.58 17.81 -38.82
C MET A 674 -15.43 16.29 -38.82
N GLY A 675 -15.76 15.63 -39.93
CA GLY A 675 -15.54 14.21 -40.16
C GLY A 675 -14.08 13.79 -39.96
N LYS A 676 -13.15 14.44 -40.65
CA LYS A 676 -11.71 14.19 -40.53
C LYS A 676 -11.19 14.43 -39.11
N LYS A 677 -11.72 15.41 -38.38
CA LYS A 677 -11.38 15.65 -36.97
C LYS A 677 -11.79 14.49 -36.06
N THR A 678 -12.83 13.75 -36.41
CA THR A 678 -13.29 12.59 -35.65
C THR A 678 -12.45 11.33 -35.89
N THR A 679 -11.92 11.15 -37.11
CA THR A 679 -11.17 9.95 -37.52
C THR A 679 -9.65 10.11 -37.45
N THR A 680 -9.14 11.34 -37.40
CA THR A 680 -7.71 11.60 -37.24
C THR A 680 -7.27 11.27 -35.82
N PHE A 681 -6.50 10.20 -35.67
CA PHE A 681 -5.88 9.85 -34.39
C PHE A 681 -4.83 10.89 -34.00
N SER A 682 -5.20 11.84 -33.15
CA SER A 682 -4.23 12.70 -32.44
C SER A 682 -3.64 11.96 -31.22
N TYR A 683 -2.48 12.40 -30.73
CA TYR A 683 -1.91 11.85 -29.49
C TYR A 683 -2.90 11.94 -28.32
N PHE A 684 -3.67 13.02 -28.28
CA PHE A 684 -4.70 13.24 -27.27
C PHE A 684 -5.86 12.25 -27.38
N LEU A 685 -6.32 11.93 -28.60
CA LEU A 685 -7.36 10.93 -28.82
C LEU A 685 -6.88 9.52 -28.43
N ILE A 686 -5.65 9.13 -28.79
CA ILE A 686 -5.04 7.86 -28.37
C ILE A 686 -4.92 7.78 -26.85
N LEU A 687 -4.51 8.86 -26.19
CA LEU A 687 -4.43 8.92 -24.74
C LEU A 687 -5.80 8.70 -24.10
N LYS A 688 -6.87 9.32 -24.63
CA LYS A 688 -8.24 9.06 -24.16
C LYS A 688 -8.62 7.59 -24.30
N PHE A 689 -8.40 6.98 -25.47
CA PHE A 689 -8.68 5.54 -25.68
C PHE A 689 -7.90 4.67 -24.69
N PHE A 690 -6.63 4.96 -24.46
CA PHE A 690 -5.80 4.25 -23.49
C PHE A 690 -6.36 4.36 -22.07
N LEU A 691 -6.78 5.57 -21.64
CA LEU A 691 -7.39 5.79 -20.33
C LEU A 691 -8.71 5.05 -20.15
N PHE A 692 -9.56 5.00 -21.18
CA PHE A 692 -10.81 4.22 -21.16
C PHE A 692 -10.55 2.72 -21.00
N VAL A 693 -9.50 2.20 -21.65
CA VAL A 693 -9.12 0.78 -21.56
C VAL A 693 -8.47 0.43 -20.22
N MET A 694 -7.65 1.32 -19.66
CA MET A 694 -6.89 1.06 -18.43
C MET A 694 -7.69 1.38 -17.16
N VAL A 695 -8.42 2.50 -17.13
CA VAL A 695 -9.08 3.03 -15.93
C VAL A 695 -10.50 3.56 -16.25
N PRO A 696 -11.42 2.73 -16.74
CA PRO A 696 -12.76 3.15 -17.18
C PRO A 696 -13.59 3.79 -16.06
N LYS A 697 -13.40 3.36 -14.81
CA LYS A 697 -14.11 3.90 -13.64
C LYS A 697 -13.75 5.36 -13.38
N LEU A 698 -12.48 5.73 -13.53
CA LEU A 698 -12.05 7.13 -13.36
C LEU A 698 -12.65 8.00 -14.46
N CYS A 699 -12.59 7.54 -15.71
CA CYS A 699 -13.17 8.23 -16.87
C CYS A 699 -14.67 8.51 -16.69
N LYS A 700 -15.41 7.58 -16.06
CA LYS A 700 -16.82 7.76 -15.70
C LYS A 700 -17.03 8.89 -14.67
N VAL A 701 -16.19 8.96 -13.63
CA VAL A 701 -16.30 9.97 -12.57
C VAL A 701 -16.04 11.37 -13.12
N ILE A 702 -15.01 11.52 -13.97
CA ILE A 702 -14.66 12.81 -14.58
C ILE A 702 -15.50 13.16 -15.81
N LYS A 703 -16.46 12.30 -16.21
CA LYS A 703 -17.32 12.43 -17.40
C LYS A 703 -16.53 12.80 -18.67
N MET A 704 -15.39 12.13 -18.89
CA MET A 704 -14.52 12.38 -20.04
C MET A 704 -15.20 11.92 -21.32
N GLN A 705 -15.42 12.79 -22.30
CA GLN A 705 -15.98 12.44 -23.62
C GLN A 705 -14.87 12.05 -24.61
N ILE A 706 -15.15 11.12 -25.54
CA ILE A 706 -14.19 10.76 -26.60
C ILE A 706 -14.16 11.88 -27.64
N LEU A 707 -15.33 12.20 -28.18
CA LEU A 707 -15.48 13.25 -29.17
C LEU A 707 -15.31 14.62 -28.52
N THR A 708 -14.75 15.57 -29.29
CA THR A 708 -14.66 16.96 -28.83
C THR A 708 -16.06 17.58 -28.89
N ARG A 709 -16.34 18.51 -27.97
CA ARG A 709 -17.67 19.08 -27.80
C ARG A 709 -18.18 19.79 -29.05
N ASP A 710 -17.30 20.46 -29.79
CA ASP A 710 -17.61 21.12 -31.06
C ASP A 710 -18.08 20.15 -32.17
N VAL A 711 -17.44 18.98 -32.27
CA VAL A 711 -17.85 17.91 -33.19
C VAL A 711 -19.21 17.35 -32.78
N TYR A 712 -19.40 17.11 -31.48
CA TYR A 712 -20.67 16.61 -30.96
C TYR A 712 -21.81 17.59 -31.27
N ASP A 713 -21.62 18.88 -30.94
CA ASP A 713 -22.60 19.94 -31.14
C ASP A 713 -22.92 20.15 -32.63
N PHE A 714 -21.93 20.02 -33.52
CA PHE A 714 -22.14 20.11 -34.97
C PHE A 714 -23.06 19.00 -35.50
N PHE A 715 -22.71 17.73 -35.26
CA PHE A 715 -23.47 16.60 -35.81
C PHE A 715 -24.85 16.45 -35.16
N ILE A 716 -24.98 16.70 -33.84
CA ILE A 716 -26.29 16.64 -33.18
C ILE A 716 -27.22 17.73 -33.69
N LYS A 717 -26.69 18.95 -33.93
CA LYS A 717 -27.45 20.06 -34.50
C LYS A 717 -27.89 19.74 -35.93
N LEU A 718 -26.97 19.26 -36.77
CA LEU A 718 -27.26 18.90 -38.16
C LEU A 718 -28.41 17.89 -38.25
N ILE A 719 -28.39 16.86 -37.41
CA ILE A 719 -29.44 15.83 -37.38
C ILE A 719 -30.75 16.37 -36.80
N ARG A 720 -30.68 17.19 -35.75
CA ARG A 720 -31.88 17.78 -35.13
C ARG A 720 -32.60 18.72 -36.10
N ASP A 721 -31.86 19.60 -36.77
CA ASP A 721 -32.37 20.53 -37.76
C ASP A 721 -32.96 19.76 -38.95
N ALA A 722 -32.25 18.71 -39.41
CA ALA A 722 -32.70 17.80 -40.45
C ALA A 722 -34.03 17.10 -40.13
N ILE A 723 -34.20 16.60 -38.90
CA ILE A 723 -35.47 15.99 -38.45
C ILE A 723 -36.57 17.05 -38.36
N GLN A 724 -36.28 18.20 -37.75
CA GLN A 724 -37.26 19.27 -37.52
C GLN A 724 -37.82 19.84 -38.83
N ILE A 725 -36.96 20.06 -39.84
CA ILE A 725 -37.39 20.53 -41.17
C ILE A 725 -38.30 19.49 -41.84
N ARG A 726 -37.94 18.21 -41.81
CA ARG A 726 -38.74 17.14 -42.42
C ARG A 726 -40.08 16.96 -41.74
N GLU A 727 -40.13 17.04 -40.41
CA GLU A 727 -41.38 16.92 -39.64
C GLU A 727 -42.30 18.14 -39.81
N SER A 728 -41.74 19.36 -39.91
CA SER A 728 -42.53 20.60 -40.08
C SER A 728 -43.02 20.83 -41.51
N GLN A 729 -42.23 20.45 -42.53
CA GLN A 729 -42.55 20.68 -43.94
C GLN A 729 -43.09 19.43 -44.67
N GLY A 730 -43.10 18.27 -44.02
CA GLY A 730 -43.56 17.02 -44.62
C GLY A 730 -42.67 16.48 -45.74
N ILE A 731 -41.38 16.82 -45.74
CA ILE A 731 -40.41 16.40 -46.77
C ILE A 731 -40.05 14.92 -46.59
N VAL A 732 -40.26 14.13 -47.63
CA VAL A 732 -39.83 12.72 -47.71
C VAL A 732 -38.61 12.63 -48.63
N ARG A 733 -37.44 12.32 -48.07
CA ARG A 733 -36.21 12.06 -48.81
C ARG A 733 -35.82 10.60 -48.60
N PRO A 734 -35.41 9.84 -49.62
CA PRO A 734 -35.05 8.43 -49.47
C PRO A 734 -33.65 8.27 -48.86
N ASP A 735 -33.46 8.79 -47.65
CA ASP A 735 -32.24 8.71 -46.86
C ASP A 735 -32.49 7.96 -45.53
N MET A 736 -31.42 7.64 -44.82
CA MET A 736 -31.50 6.84 -43.60
C MET A 736 -32.23 7.56 -42.45
N ILE A 737 -32.18 8.90 -42.38
CA ILE A 737 -32.93 9.69 -41.39
C ILE A 737 -34.42 9.50 -41.60
N ASN A 738 -34.90 9.58 -42.84
CA ASN A 738 -36.31 9.40 -43.15
C ASN A 738 -36.79 7.99 -42.81
N LEU A 739 -35.98 6.96 -43.08
CA LEU A 739 -36.29 5.58 -42.67
C LEU A 739 -36.39 5.43 -41.14
N MET A 740 -35.51 6.09 -40.38
CA MET A 740 -35.57 6.10 -38.92
C MET A 740 -36.76 6.92 -38.37
N ILE A 741 -37.19 7.99 -39.05
CA ILE A 741 -38.42 8.74 -38.72
C ILE A 741 -39.67 7.89 -38.99
N GLU A 742 -39.71 7.15 -40.10
CA GLU A 742 -40.80 6.22 -40.43
C GLU A 742 -40.92 5.10 -39.38
N ALA A 743 -39.77 4.54 -38.98
CA ALA A 743 -39.66 3.59 -37.89
C ALA A 743 -40.16 4.15 -36.55
N ARG A 744 -39.78 5.39 -36.20
CA ARG A 744 -40.25 6.10 -34.99
C ARG A 744 -41.78 6.21 -34.98
N LYS A 745 -42.42 6.46 -36.12
CA LYS A 745 -43.88 6.59 -36.27
C LYS A 745 -44.62 5.24 -36.24
N GLY A 746 -43.92 4.12 -36.03
CA GLY A 746 -44.52 2.80 -35.92
C GLY A 746 -45.11 2.25 -37.22
N LYS A 747 -44.86 2.90 -38.37
CA LYS A 747 -45.23 2.35 -39.68
C LYS A 747 -44.34 1.12 -39.93
N LYS A 748 -44.94 -0.07 -39.92
CA LYS A 748 -44.29 -1.22 -40.59
C LYS A 748 -44.15 -0.83 -42.05
N THR A 749 -42.93 -0.87 -42.58
CA THR A 749 -42.72 -0.89 -44.03
C THR A 749 -43.31 -2.20 -44.53
N ASP A 750 -44.60 -2.21 -44.83
CA ASP A 750 -45.25 -3.27 -45.61
C ASP A 750 -44.73 -3.17 -47.05
N ASP A 751 -43.52 -3.68 -47.28
CA ASP A 751 -43.14 -4.15 -48.60
C ASP A 751 -43.76 -5.55 -48.69
N GLY A 752 -44.89 -5.68 -49.41
CA GLY A 752 -45.69 -6.90 -49.56
C GLY A 752 -45.00 -8.05 -50.31
N SER A 753 -43.78 -8.41 -49.93
CA SER A 753 -43.03 -9.54 -50.46
C SER A 753 -42.60 -10.47 -49.33
N SER A 754 -43.56 -11.20 -48.78
CA SER A 754 -43.32 -12.28 -47.80
C SER A 754 -42.64 -13.52 -48.40
N GLU A 755 -42.26 -13.49 -49.68
CA GLU A 755 -41.59 -14.60 -50.39
C GLU A 755 -40.37 -14.13 -51.20
N VAL A 756 -39.51 -13.32 -50.60
CA VAL A 756 -38.13 -13.21 -51.10
C VAL A 756 -37.21 -13.78 -50.04
N ILE A 757 -36.54 -14.88 -50.38
CA ILE A 757 -35.45 -15.46 -49.60
C ILE A 757 -34.35 -14.40 -49.55
N ASP A 758 -34.31 -13.62 -48.48
CA ASP A 758 -33.25 -12.66 -48.21
C ASP A 758 -31.97 -13.47 -47.92
N THR A 759 -31.09 -13.54 -48.92
CA THR A 759 -29.89 -14.36 -48.88
C THR A 759 -28.88 -13.76 -47.89
N GLY A 760 -28.82 -14.35 -46.70
CA GLY A 760 -27.54 -14.73 -46.10
C GLY A 760 -26.88 -13.82 -45.07
N PHE A 761 -27.47 -12.69 -44.63
CA PHE A 761 -26.89 -11.91 -43.52
C PHE A 761 -27.89 -11.33 -42.50
N SER A 762 -29.20 -11.48 -42.73
CA SER A 762 -30.23 -10.89 -41.85
C SER A 762 -31.06 -11.91 -41.05
N THR A 763 -30.92 -13.21 -41.29
CA THR A 763 -31.75 -14.23 -40.62
C THR A 763 -31.05 -14.82 -39.39
N VAL A 764 -31.05 -14.09 -38.28
CA VAL A 764 -31.22 -14.80 -37.00
C VAL A 764 -32.68 -15.24 -37.00
N GLN A 765 -32.95 -16.53 -37.14
CA GLN A 765 -34.28 -17.05 -36.79
C GLN A 765 -34.45 -16.73 -35.30
N GLU A 766 -35.31 -15.76 -34.98
CA GLU A 766 -35.66 -15.47 -33.59
C GLU A 766 -36.23 -16.76 -32.99
N SER A 767 -35.52 -17.32 -32.02
CA SER A 767 -35.97 -18.48 -31.27
C SER A 767 -37.29 -18.11 -30.58
N ALA A 768 -38.34 -18.91 -30.80
CA ALA A 768 -39.72 -18.68 -30.35
C ALA A 768 -39.95 -18.72 -28.82
N ILE A 769 -38.90 -18.53 -28.01
CA ILE A 769 -38.89 -18.81 -26.58
C ILE A 769 -39.29 -17.59 -25.73
N HIS A 770 -39.40 -16.37 -26.30
CA HIS A 770 -39.77 -15.16 -25.56
C HIS A 770 -40.94 -14.36 -26.17
N THR A 771 -41.99 -15.04 -26.65
CA THR A 771 -43.25 -14.38 -27.08
C THR A 771 -44.19 -13.99 -25.93
N SER A 772 -43.69 -13.86 -24.70
CA SER A 772 -44.52 -13.44 -23.55
C SER A 772 -43.90 -12.24 -22.84
N VAL A 773 -44.72 -11.19 -22.73
CA VAL A 773 -44.48 -9.87 -22.11
C VAL A 773 -43.82 -8.83 -23.04
N MET A 774 -44.58 -8.35 -24.04
CA MET A 774 -44.29 -7.07 -24.70
C MET A 774 -44.42 -5.92 -23.70
N LYS A 775 -43.30 -5.33 -23.29
CA LYS A 775 -43.26 -3.97 -22.75
C LYS A 775 -43.58 -2.97 -23.90
N PRO A 776 -44.15 -1.80 -23.60
CA PRO A 776 -44.43 -0.79 -24.62
C PRO A 776 -43.13 -0.39 -25.34
N LYS A 777 -43.14 -0.38 -26.68
CA LYS A 777 -42.03 0.05 -27.54
C LYS A 777 -41.53 1.42 -27.05
N GLN A 778 -40.25 1.50 -26.68
CA GLN A 778 -39.63 2.78 -26.35
C GLN A 778 -39.55 3.63 -27.63
N GLU A 779 -40.05 4.87 -27.59
CA GLU A 779 -39.98 5.79 -28.73
C GLU A 779 -38.51 6.16 -29.03
N LEU A 780 -38.09 6.09 -30.31
CA LEU A 780 -36.74 6.47 -30.73
C LEU A 780 -36.49 7.96 -30.48
N THR A 781 -35.55 8.30 -29.61
CA THR A 781 -35.18 9.70 -29.34
C THR A 781 -34.33 10.29 -30.47
N ASN A 782 -34.21 11.62 -30.53
CA ASN A 782 -33.32 12.28 -31.50
C ASN A 782 -31.86 11.86 -31.31
N ASP A 783 -31.43 11.61 -30.06
CA ASP A 783 -30.10 11.10 -29.76
C ASP A 783 -29.88 9.67 -30.29
N ASP A 784 -30.92 8.83 -30.29
CA ASP A 784 -30.81 7.46 -30.79
C ASP A 784 -30.62 7.47 -32.31
N ILE A 785 -31.43 8.26 -33.04
CA ILE A 785 -31.28 8.47 -34.48
C ILE A 785 -29.89 9.05 -34.80
N ALA A 786 -29.45 10.02 -34.00
CA ALA A 786 -28.14 10.64 -34.19
C ALA A 786 -26.98 9.68 -33.95
N ALA A 787 -27.05 8.86 -32.89
CA ALA A 787 -26.04 7.84 -32.62
C ALA A 787 -25.98 6.77 -33.73
N GLN A 788 -27.13 6.39 -34.32
CA GLN A 788 -27.13 5.50 -35.48
C GLN A 788 -26.47 6.15 -36.70
N ALA A 789 -26.87 7.36 -37.08
CA ALA A 789 -26.25 8.07 -38.20
C ALA A 789 -24.74 8.25 -38.03
N MET A 790 -24.28 8.57 -36.82
CA MET A 790 -22.87 8.69 -36.51
C MET A 790 -22.12 7.37 -36.62
N ILE A 791 -22.71 6.22 -36.26
CA ILE A 791 -22.01 4.94 -36.41
C ILE A 791 -21.83 4.54 -37.87
N PHE A 792 -22.80 4.87 -38.74
CA PHE A 792 -22.66 4.69 -40.18
C PHE A 792 -21.57 5.59 -40.76
N PHE A 793 -21.47 6.82 -40.24
CA PHE A 793 -20.35 7.71 -40.58
C PHE A 793 -19.01 7.10 -40.22
N PHE A 794 -18.81 6.66 -38.97
CA PHE A 794 -17.55 6.06 -38.53
C PHE A 794 -17.21 4.77 -39.29
N ALA A 795 -18.20 3.90 -39.50
CA ALA A 795 -18.00 2.63 -40.19
C ALA A 795 -17.66 2.84 -41.68
N GLY A 796 -18.34 3.77 -42.35
CA GLY A 796 -18.18 4.00 -43.77
C GLY A 796 -16.96 4.86 -44.13
N PHE A 797 -16.75 5.99 -43.43
CA PHE A 797 -15.81 7.06 -43.85
C PHE A 797 -14.39 6.56 -44.06
N GLU A 798 -13.81 5.90 -43.06
CA GLU A 798 -12.41 5.46 -43.12
C GLU A 798 -12.28 4.05 -43.74
N SER A 799 -13.20 3.13 -43.45
CA SER A 799 -13.08 1.74 -43.89
C SER A 799 -13.21 1.58 -45.41
N VAL A 800 -14.20 2.24 -46.02
CA VAL A 800 -14.45 2.13 -47.46
C VAL A 800 -13.35 2.84 -48.25
N SER A 801 -12.92 4.03 -47.81
CA SER A 801 -11.79 4.74 -48.44
C SER A 801 -10.49 3.95 -48.35
N THR A 802 -10.23 3.29 -47.21
CA THR A 802 -9.07 2.41 -47.03
C THR A 802 -9.14 1.17 -47.91
N LEU A 803 -10.32 0.53 -48.02
CA LEU A 803 -10.53 -0.60 -48.93
C LEU A 803 -10.27 -0.20 -50.38
N MET A 804 -10.84 0.91 -50.85
CA MET A 804 -10.62 1.43 -52.21
C MET A 804 -9.14 1.75 -52.45
N SER A 805 -8.47 2.35 -51.47
CA SER A 805 -7.05 2.68 -51.56
C SER A 805 -6.17 1.43 -51.65
N PHE A 806 -6.39 0.41 -50.81
CA PHE A 806 -5.65 -0.85 -50.87
C PHE A 806 -5.95 -1.64 -52.13
N MET A 807 -7.21 -1.69 -52.56
CA MET A 807 -7.60 -2.35 -53.80
C MET A 807 -6.88 -1.71 -54.99
N ALA A 808 -6.90 -0.38 -55.10
CA ALA A 808 -6.20 0.35 -56.14
C ALA A 808 -4.67 0.15 -56.05
N HIS A 809 -4.10 0.13 -54.84
CA HIS A 809 -2.68 -0.19 -54.64
C HIS A 809 -2.33 -1.60 -55.17
N GLU A 810 -3.08 -2.62 -54.78
CA GLU A 810 -2.85 -4.00 -55.21
C GLU A 810 -3.02 -4.18 -56.72
N LEU A 811 -3.99 -3.48 -57.34
CA LEU A 811 -4.16 -3.48 -58.80
C LEU A 811 -2.97 -2.82 -59.53
N VAL A 812 -2.40 -1.76 -58.97
CA VAL A 812 -1.22 -1.08 -59.53
C VAL A 812 0.04 -1.94 -59.38
N VAL A 813 0.23 -2.60 -58.24
CA VAL A 813 1.40 -3.45 -57.96
C VAL A 813 1.35 -4.74 -58.78
N ASN A 814 0.18 -5.35 -58.97
CA ASN A 814 0.00 -6.62 -59.68
C ASN A 814 -0.38 -6.47 -61.17
N ARG A 815 0.16 -5.44 -61.85
CA ARG A 815 -0.19 -5.06 -63.24
C ARG A 815 -0.07 -6.18 -64.29
N SER A 816 0.87 -7.12 -64.14
CA SER A 816 1.04 -8.24 -65.09
C SER A 816 -0.10 -9.26 -65.03
N SER A 817 -0.67 -9.51 -63.85
CA SER A 817 -1.79 -10.44 -63.65
C SER A 817 -3.15 -9.78 -63.93
N SER A 818 -3.20 -8.45 -63.90
CA SER A 818 -4.44 -7.66 -64.08
C SER A 818 -4.93 -7.66 -65.53
N ASN A 819 -4.00 -7.68 -66.51
CA ASN A 819 -4.35 -7.79 -67.93
C ASN A 819 -4.96 -9.15 -68.28
N ASP A 820 -4.44 -10.24 -67.72
CA ASP A 820 -5.00 -11.59 -67.91
C ASP A 820 -6.29 -11.78 -67.11
N PHE A 821 -6.41 -11.18 -65.91
CA PHE A 821 -7.64 -11.21 -65.13
C PHE A 821 -8.78 -10.48 -65.83
N LEU A 822 -8.53 -9.31 -66.42
CA LEU A 822 -9.52 -8.55 -67.20
C LEU A 822 -9.94 -9.29 -68.48
N LEU A 823 -9.00 -9.89 -69.22
CA LEU A 823 -9.29 -10.72 -70.40
C LEU A 823 -10.06 -12.00 -70.06
N CYS A 824 -9.70 -12.68 -68.97
CA CYS A 824 -10.39 -13.88 -68.50
C CYS A 824 -11.80 -13.56 -67.97
N TRP A 825 -11.95 -12.43 -67.27
CA TRP A 825 -13.23 -11.94 -66.76
C TRP A 825 -14.17 -11.48 -67.90
N PHE A 826 -13.65 -10.84 -68.95
CA PHE A 826 -14.44 -10.52 -70.16
C PHE A 826 -14.86 -11.78 -70.93
N ARG A 827 -13.99 -12.79 -71.03
CA ARG A 827 -14.26 -14.06 -71.73
C ARG A 827 -15.31 -14.90 -70.99
N GLU A 828 -15.26 -14.90 -69.65
CA GLU A 828 -16.30 -15.50 -68.81
C GLU A 828 -17.62 -14.73 -68.93
N CYS A 829 -17.62 -13.39 -68.93
CA CYS A 829 -18.84 -12.59 -69.09
C CYS A 829 -19.56 -12.81 -70.44
N ILE A 830 -18.84 -13.14 -71.52
CA ILE A 830 -19.45 -13.51 -72.82
C ILE A 830 -20.07 -14.92 -72.76
N HIS A 831 -19.48 -15.86 -72.01
CA HIS A 831 -20.07 -17.19 -71.77
C HIS A 831 -21.26 -17.17 -70.79
N VAL A 832 -21.33 -16.17 -69.91
CA VAL A 832 -22.40 -16.00 -68.91
C VAL A 832 -23.78 -15.81 -69.54
N ASN A 833 -23.90 -15.32 -70.78
CA ASN A 833 -25.19 -15.25 -71.47
C ASN A 833 -25.85 -16.62 -71.76
N VAL A 834 -25.08 -17.73 -71.72
CA VAL A 834 -25.62 -19.11 -71.84
C VAL A 834 -25.86 -19.74 -70.46
N PHE A 835 -25.24 -19.23 -69.39
CA PHE A 835 -25.31 -19.77 -68.04
C PHE A 835 -26.39 -19.14 -67.14
N TYR A 836 -27.30 -18.33 -67.71
CA TYR A 836 -28.44 -17.73 -66.99
C TYR A 836 -29.54 -18.75 -66.58
N GLY A 837 -29.48 -19.99 -67.09
CA GLY A 837 -30.51 -21.01 -66.86
C GLY A 837 -30.33 -21.90 -65.62
N SER A 838 -29.14 -22.01 -65.02
CA SER A 838 -28.88 -23.01 -63.97
C SER A 838 -28.88 -22.45 -62.55
N ARG A 839 -29.27 -23.29 -61.57
CA ARG A 839 -29.42 -22.95 -60.14
C ARG A 839 -28.09 -22.63 -59.45
N ILE A 840 -26.97 -23.11 -60.01
CA ILE A 840 -25.60 -22.91 -59.49
C ILE A 840 -24.99 -21.59 -60.00
N GLY A 841 -25.30 -21.19 -61.24
CA GLY A 841 -24.83 -19.91 -61.82
C GLY A 841 -25.36 -18.69 -61.06
N ARG A 842 -26.61 -18.75 -60.57
CA ARG A 842 -27.21 -17.70 -59.72
C ARG A 842 -26.59 -17.59 -58.34
N MET A 843 -25.93 -18.64 -57.85
CA MET A 843 -25.37 -18.70 -56.50
C MET A 843 -23.95 -18.13 -56.44
N ILE A 844 -23.16 -18.29 -57.52
CA ILE A 844 -21.77 -17.79 -57.59
C ILE A 844 -21.74 -16.29 -57.91
N PHE A 845 -22.66 -15.79 -58.75
CA PHE A 845 -22.78 -14.35 -59.08
C PHE A 845 -23.25 -13.49 -57.90
N PHE A 846 -23.83 -14.09 -56.85
CA PHE A 846 -24.39 -13.36 -55.71
C PHE A 846 -23.34 -13.05 -54.62
N PHE A 847 -22.17 -13.69 -54.65
CA PHE A 847 -21.10 -13.50 -53.66
C PHE A 847 -20.18 -12.30 -53.96
N ALA A 848 -20.19 -11.77 -55.18
CA ALA A 848 -19.46 -10.57 -55.56
C ALA A 848 -20.43 -9.38 -55.59
N GLY A 849 -20.29 -8.47 -54.62
CA GLY A 849 -21.13 -7.28 -54.48
C GLY A 849 -21.27 -6.48 -55.78
N PHE A 850 -22.52 -6.22 -56.14
CA PHE A 850 -22.95 -5.62 -57.40
C PHE A 850 -22.85 -4.08 -57.38
N GLU A 851 -21.69 -3.50 -57.06
CA GLU A 851 -21.58 -2.02 -57.03
C GLU A 851 -20.28 -1.42 -57.57
N SER A 852 -19.22 -2.21 -57.79
CA SER A 852 -18.00 -1.72 -58.46
C SER A 852 -18.01 -1.91 -59.98
N VAL A 853 -18.92 -2.73 -60.53
CA VAL A 853 -18.84 -3.22 -61.91
C VAL A 853 -19.36 -2.21 -62.95
N SER A 854 -20.39 -1.41 -62.67
CA SER A 854 -20.95 -0.46 -63.65
C SER A 854 -20.01 0.74 -63.92
N THR A 855 -19.40 1.27 -62.87
CA THR A 855 -18.42 2.36 -62.95
C THR A 855 -17.11 1.87 -63.58
N LEU A 856 -16.69 0.64 -63.27
CA LEU A 856 -15.57 -0.04 -63.92
C LEU A 856 -15.86 -0.30 -65.41
N MET A 857 -17.08 -0.72 -65.78
CA MET A 857 -17.48 -0.91 -67.19
C MET A 857 -17.45 0.39 -68.00
N SER A 858 -17.81 1.52 -67.42
CA SER A 858 -17.73 2.83 -68.10
C SER A 858 -16.28 3.31 -68.27
N PHE A 859 -15.41 3.03 -67.29
CA PHE A 859 -13.98 3.37 -67.37
C PHE A 859 -13.23 2.45 -68.35
N MET A 860 -13.58 1.16 -68.39
CA MET A 860 -13.03 0.19 -69.34
C MET A 860 -13.54 0.40 -70.78
N ALA A 861 -14.79 0.85 -70.97
CA ALA A 861 -15.30 1.23 -72.28
C ALA A 861 -14.55 2.43 -72.87
N HIS A 862 -14.08 3.35 -72.04
CA HIS A 862 -13.26 4.48 -72.46
C HIS A 862 -11.85 4.03 -72.90
N GLU A 863 -11.21 3.07 -72.23
CA GLU A 863 -9.92 2.51 -72.70
C GLU A 863 -10.06 1.66 -73.96
N LEU A 864 -11.17 0.94 -74.14
CA LEU A 864 -11.48 0.15 -75.34
C LEU A 864 -11.61 1.01 -76.63
N VAL A 865 -12.03 2.27 -76.49
CA VAL A 865 -12.17 3.21 -77.61
C VAL A 865 -10.84 3.91 -77.94
N VAL A 866 -9.96 4.05 -76.96
CA VAL A 866 -8.73 4.87 -77.08
C VAL A 866 -7.49 4.05 -77.46
N ASN A 867 -7.50 2.72 -77.28
CA ASN A 867 -6.33 1.87 -77.56
C ASN A 867 -6.50 1.00 -78.84
N PRO A 868 -5.84 1.36 -79.97
CA PRO A 868 -5.96 0.63 -81.25
C PRO A 868 -5.44 -0.81 -81.20
N GLU A 869 -4.56 -1.13 -80.24
CA GLU A 869 -3.94 -2.45 -80.12
C GLU A 869 -4.89 -3.47 -79.45
N ILE A 870 -5.80 -2.99 -78.60
CA ILE A 870 -6.86 -3.79 -77.96
C ILE A 870 -8.00 -4.06 -78.96
N GLN A 871 -8.38 -3.07 -79.79
CA GLN A 871 -9.34 -3.27 -80.89
C GLN A 871 -8.88 -4.29 -81.94
N LYS A 872 -7.56 -4.49 -82.08
CA LYS A 872 -6.98 -5.42 -83.05
C LYS A 872 -6.84 -6.85 -82.50
N ARG A 873 -6.98 -7.04 -81.18
CA ARG A 873 -6.91 -8.33 -80.47
C ARG A 873 -8.28 -8.90 -80.09
N LEU A 874 -9.29 -8.04 -79.93
CA LEU A 874 -10.71 -8.40 -79.98
C LEU A 874 -11.13 -8.68 -81.43
#